data_AF-A0A374VE44-F1
#
_entry.id   AF-A0A374VE44-F1
#
_cell.length_a   1.000
_cell.length_b   1.000
_cell.length_c   1.000
_cell.angle_alpha   90.00
_cell.angle_beta   90.00
_cell.angle_gamma   90.00
#
_symmetry.space_group_name_H-M   'P 1'
#
loop_
_entity.id
_entity.type
_entity.pdbx_description
1 polymer ?
#
loop_
_entity_poly.entity_id
_entity_poly.type
_entity_poly.pdbx_seq_one_letter_code
_entity_poly.pdbx_strand_id
1 'polypeptide(L)'
;MNNILPKIRRWNIGFFLLEYVLAFFISVALFACSDDSKEGISLQLSEAKLFFTPTTSSQEVGVTSSESWTCKVTTGSDWCSCENMGTVAKITVKTNDTGKKRLAKIVISCGTQKAELEVEQESVEPELEVSAKALSFKAASSVQEIKVTTNVEWRAEVITSMTDWVTCEVKEGTDNILLVTVNTNLTTRRRVAMLRVIAAGLNEEITVSQDFSSPSVIYPQVETNFDIALLEDVYGTTLPDFSHVGYMGSELDIPDVPVRKILTSPGEDEDATTMIQQAIDEVATMPLNGKVRGAILLKSGTYKIQNELHINTDGIVLRGEGQGDNGTKLIAAGVKGGESAHHRLIKIAGEGNLTPSKPSTYNIKDDYVPVGRFWVTVNNASDFHEGDHVTVFRPGTDNWIHDLKMDQIYKPGDTAGVNWTASGYNLDYERVVTQIIGDTLHLDNPILMAMETKYGGGAIYKSSFLGRISHCGIENMQIVSEFDETKKDGSGYYNDENHSWTAIDITKAEHSWIRNVTSRYFAYGLAEIRSKSLFITVKDCKCLDGVAKREGGRLYSFLIADASACLVRDCETSHGRHDCVTGSKGVGPNVFVNVKIRNSHADAGPHQRWNVGTLYDNIDSDGDILVQDRGNWGTGHGWAGANQYLWNCTAKRICVQSPWVSAKNYSIGSKGTKSSGTHNNADRPNGEWIEQGKTVSPVSLFEAQLDLRIKNGRLYHLQGN
;
A
#
# COMPACT_ATOMS: atom_id res chain seq x y z
N MET A 1 -42.29 -43.07 14.98
CA MET A 1 -43.65 -42.64 14.59
C MET A 1 -43.55 -42.07 13.17
N ASN A 2 -44.11 -42.59 12.09
CA ASN A 2 -45.04 -43.69 11.83
C ASN A 2 -44.66 -44.40 10.51
N ASN A 3 -45.04 -45.67 10.47
CA ASN A 3 -45.04 -46.67 9.38
C ASN A 3 -45.44 -46.12 7.99
N ILE A 4 -45.00 -46.71 6.86
CA ILE A 4 -45.65 -47.86 6.19
C ILE A 4 -44.69 -48.55 5.18
N LEU A 5 -44.63 -49.89 5.25
CA LEU A 5 -44.17 -50.90 4.26
C LEU A 5 -45.44 -51.53 3.61
N PRO A 6 -45.44 -52.30 2.48
CA PRO A 6 -44.53 -53.43 2.12
C PRO A 6 -44.16 -53.56 0.61
N LYS A 7 -42.98 -54.10 0.19
CA LYS A 7 -42.52 -55.51 0.03
C LYS A 7 -43.00 -56.22 -1.26
N ILE A 8 -42.10 -57.05 -1.86
CA ILE A 8 -42.26 -58.13 -2.89
C ILE A 8 -41.71 -57.75 -4.29
N ARG A 9 -40.86 -58.49 -5.04
CA ARG A 9 -40.22 -59.84 -4.95
C ARG A 9 -38.98 -59.91 -5.90
N ARG A 10 -38.03 -60.80 -5.57
CA ARG A 10 -36.89 -61.30 -6.38
C ARG A 10 -37.31 -62.35 -7.42
N TRP A 11 -36.61 -62.41 -8.56
CA TRP A 11 -36.28 -63.59 -9.42
C TRP A 11 -34.93 -63.28 -10.10
N ASN A 12 -33.80 -63.94 -9.80
CA ASN A 12 -33.25 -65.24 -10.24
C ASN A 12 -32.73 -65.35 -11.69
N ILE A 13 -31.39 -65.43 -11.79
CA ILE A 13 -30.54 -66.39 -12.53
C ILE A 13 -30.63 -66.45 -14.07
N GLY A 14 -29.48 -66.26 -14.73
CA GLY A 14 -29.25 -66.68 -16.12
C GLY A 14 -27.80 -66.44 -16.58
N PHE A 15 -26.96 -67.47 -16.42
CA PHE A 15 -25.64 -67.63 -17.06
C PHE A 15 -25.78 -67.70 -18.60
N PHE A 16 -24.85 -67.10 -19.35
CA PHE A 16 -24.47 -67.54 -20.72
C PHE A 16 -23.01 -67.11 -20.99
N LEU A 17 -22.06 -68.04 -20.81
CA LEU A 17 -21.20 -68.60 -21.87
C LEU A 17 -21.47 -68.07 -23.29
N LEU A 18 -20.43 -67.52 -23.91
CA LEU A 18 -20.36 -67.33 -25.36
C LEU A 18 -19.03 -67.93 -25.85
N GLU A 19 -19.06 -69.22 -26.15
CA GLU A 19 -17.99 -69.92 -26.86
C GLU A 19 -18.25 -69.88 -28.37
N TYR A 20 -17.14 -69.68 -29.09
CA TYR A 20 -16.93 -69.89 -30.50
C TYR A 20 -17.39 -71.29 -30.96
N VAL A 21 -18.08 -71.41 -32.10
CA VAL A 21 -17.70 -72.35 -33.18
C VAL A 21 -18.16 -71.76 -34.52
N LEU A 22 -17.17 -71.54 -35.38
CA LEU A 22 -17.26 -71.01 -36.74
C LEU A 22 -17.76 -72.09 -37.71
N ALA A 23 -18.51 -71.64 -38.72
CA ALA A 23 -19.12 -72.45 -39.76
C ALA A 23 -18.12 -73.27 -40.58
N PHE A 24 -18.47 -74.54 -40.80
CA PHE A 24 -17.86 -75.48 -41.72
C PHE A 24 -18.22 -75.08 -43.17
N PHE A 25 -17.28 -74.51 -43.93
CA PHE A 25 -17.40 -74.38 -45.39
C PHE A 25 -16.60 -75.51 -46.05
N ILE A 26 -17.32 -76.52 -46.54
CA ILE A 26 -16.80 -77.55 -47.43
C ILE A 26 -16.95 -77.02 -48.86
N SER A 27 -15.84 -76.61 -49.48
CA SER A 27 -15.75 -76.37 -50.92
C SER A 27 -14.76 -77.37 -51.51
N VAL A 28 -15.27 -78.53 -51.92
CA VAL A 28 -14.56 -79.48 -52.80
C VAL A 28 -14.77 -79.02 -54.23
N ALA A 29 -13.66 -78.70 -54.89
CA ALA A 29 -13.59 -78.23 -56.26
C ALA A 29 -13.83 -79.38 -57.27
N LEU A 30 -14.55 -79.05 -58.34
CA LEU A 30 -14.75 -79.83 -59.55
C LEU A 30 -13.42 -80.03 -60.28
N PHE A 31 -13.08 -81.28 -60.62
CA PHE A 31 -12.01 -81.63 -61.57
C PHE A 31 -12.58 -81.69 -63.00
N ALA A 32 -12.07 -80.81 -63.87
CA ALA A 32 -12.04 -80.92 -65.34
C ALA A 32 -11.00 -79.87 -65.82
N CYS A 33 -10.07 -80.10 -66.74
CA CYS A 33 -9.74 -81.22 -67.61
C CYS A 33 -8.33 -80.96 -68.25
N SER A 34 -7.84 -81.99 -68.93
CA SER A 34 -6.82 -82.05 -70.01
C SER A 34 -5.32 -81.90 -69.68
N ASP A 35 -4.62 -82.99 -70.02
CA ASP A 35 -3.22 -83.06 -70.46
C ASP A 35 -2.87 -81.92 -71.43
N ASP A 36 -1.79 -81.18 -71.13
CA ASP A 36 -0.56 -81.19 -71.93
C ASP A 36 0.46 -80.14 -71.42
N SER A 37 1.64 -80.65 -71.06
CA SER A 37 2.96 -80.02 -71.23
C SER A 37 3.41 -78.79 -70.40
N LYS A 38 4.66 -78.95 -69.90
CA LYS A 38 5.59 -78.02 -69.22
C LYS A 38 5.46 -77.97 -67.69
N GLU A 39 6.47 -78.50 -67.00
CA GLU A 39 6.74 -78.23 -65.58
C GLU A 39 6.80 -76.72 -65.37
N GLY A 40 5.67 -76.14 -64.96
CA GLY A 40 5.55 -74.73 -64.66
C GLY A 40 6.20 -74.43 -63.31
N ILE A 41 6.80 -73.24 -63.19
CA ILE A 41 7.38 -72.77 -61.94
C ILE A 41 6.31 -72.83 -60.84
N SER A 42 6.58 -73.55 -59.76
CA SER A 42 5.66 -73.71 -58.62
C SER A 42 6.20 -72.95 -57.40
N LEU A 43 5.28 -72.34 -56.65
CA LEU A 43 5.56 -71.66 -55.39
C LEU A 43 4.37 -71.84 -54.45
N GLN A 44 4.59 -72.45 -53.29
CA GLN A 44 3.60 -72.59 -52.24
C GLN A 44 4.22 -72.28 -50.88
N LEU A 45 3.45 -71.57 -50.06
CA LEU A 45 3.80 -71.28 -48.66
C LEU A 45 3.02 -72.22 -47.75
N SER A 46 3.65 -72.68 -46.67
CA SER A 46 2.96 -73.47 -45.66
C SER A 46 1.87 -72.67 -44.96
N GLU A 47 2.03 -71.34 -44.88
CA GLU A 47 1.09 -70.41 -44.27
C GLU A 47 1.04 -69.12 -45.09
N ALA A 48 -0.15 -68.53 -45.23
CA ALA A 48 -0.33 -67.25 -45.92
C ALA A 48 -0.37 -66.06 -44.95
N LYS A 49 -0.42 -66.31 -43.62
CA LYS A 49 -0.47 -65.27 -42.60
C LYS A 49 0.21 -65.72 -41.31
N LEU A 50 1.04 -64.85 -40.73
CA LEU A 50 1.68 -65.03 -39.43
C LEU A 50 1.14 -64.05 -38.39
N PHE A 51 1.08 -64.50 -37.15
CA PHE A 51 0.68 -63.69 -35.99
C PHE A 51 1.80 -63.63 -34.97
N PHE A 52 2.16 -62.41 -34.57
CA PHE A 52 3.22 -62.15 -33.61
C PHE A 52 2.67 -61.46 -32.37
N THR A 53 3.21 -61.84 -31.20
CA THR A 53 3.02 -61.10 -29.96
C THR A 53 3.77 -59.76 -30.02
N PRO A 54 3.53 -58.83 -29.07
CA PRO A 54 4.16 -57.51 -29.08
C PRO A 54 5.68 -57.52 -28.94
N THR A 55 6.30 -58.62 -28.54
CA THR A 55 7.75 -58.72 -28.32
C THR A 55 8.52 -59.07 -29.60
N THR A 56 9.78 -58.62 -29.68
CA THR A 56 10.70 -59.05 -30.74
C THR A 56 10.77 -60.58 -30.81
N SER A 57 10.47 -61.15 -31.97
CA SER A 57 10.49 -62.60 -32.19
C SER A 57 10.61 -62.94 -33.67
N SER A 58 10.92 -64.21 -33.96
CA SER A 58 10.99 -64.73 -35.32
C SER A 58 10.10 -65.96 -35.47
N GLN A 59 9.50 -66.11 -36.65
CA GLN A 59 8.77 -67.32 -37.06
C GLN A 59 9.24 -67.74 -38.45
N GLU A 60 9.05 -69.01 -38.76
CA GLU A 60 9.52 -69.65 -39.98
C GLU A 60 8.33 -70.16 -40.80
N VAL A 61 8.30 -69.84 -42.10
CA VAL A 61 7.28 -70.32 -43.05
C VAL A 61 7.96 -71.20 -44.08
N GLY A 62 7.47 -72.42 -44.25
CA GLY A 62 7.97 -73.34 -45.26
C GLY A 62 7.67 -72.80 -46.67
N VAL A 63 8.69 -72.80 -47.53
CA VAL A 63 8.58 -72.40 -48.93
C VAL A 63 8.91 -73.62 -49.79
N THR A 64 7.89 -74.12 -50.49
CA THR A 64 8.08 -75.16 -51.52
C THR A 64 8.10 -74.48 -52.88
N SER A 65 9.24 -74.54 -53.57
CA SER A 65 9.42 -73.95 -54.88
C SER A 65 10.19 -74.87 -55.82
N SER A 66 9.91 -74.76 -57.11
CA SER A 66 10.63 -75.53 -58.14
C SER A 66 12.00 -74.91 -58.52
N GLU A 67 12.26 -73.66 -58.14
CA GLU A 67 13.52 -72.94 -58.36
C GLU A 67 13.93 -72.11 -57.13
N SER A 68 15.06 -71.40 -57.20
CA SER A 68 15.45 -70.44 -56.15
C SER A 68 14.46 -69.28 -56.06
N TRP A 69 14.20 -68.83 -54.85
CA TRP A 69 13.20 -67.81 -54.56
C TRP A 69 13.79 -66.65 -53.77
N THR A 70 13.08 -65.53 -53.72
CA THR A 70 13.46 -64.34 -52.94
C THR A 70 12.27 -63.88 -52.11
N CYS A 71 12.52 -63.22 -50.97
CA CYS A 71 11.48 -62.54 -50.22
C CYS A 71 11.78 -61.06 -50.04
N LYS A 72 10.72 -60.25 -50.13
CA LYS A 72 10.80 -58.80 -49.95
C LYS A 72 9.64 -58.32 -49.12
N VAL A 73 9.93 -57.60 -48.03
CA VAL A 73 8.92 -56.89 -47.25
C VAL A 73 8.45 -55.69 -48.07
N THR A 74 7.17 -55.67 -48.44
CA THR A 74 6.55 -54.61 -49.26
C THR A 74 5.86 -53.54 -48.41
N THR A 75 5.41 -53.88 -47.20
CA THR A 75 4.94 -52.92 -46.19
C THR A 75 5.47 -53.31 -44.81
N GLY A 76 5.84 -52.32 -43.98
CA GLY A 76 6.36 -52.54 -42.62
C GLY A 76 7.85 -52.93 -42.54
N SER A 77 8.67 -52.57 -43.52
CA SER A 77 10.10 -52.91 -43.59
C SER A 77 10.97 -52.28 -42.49
N ASP A 78 10.45 -51.28 -41.79
CA ASP A 78 11.06 -50.61 -40.65
C ASP A 78 11.04 -51.48 -39.36
N TRP A 79 10.08 -52.40 -39.25
CA TRP A 79 9.91 -53.28 -38.09
C TRP A 79 9.80 -54.78 -38.40
N CYS A 80 9.58 -55.17 -39.67
CA CYS A 80 9.52 -56.55 -40.12
C CYS A 80 10.62 -56.83 -41.16
N SER A 81 11.22 -58.01 -41.10
CA SER A 81 12.26 -58.46 -42.03
C SER A 81 12.00 -59.91 -42.45
N CYS A 82 12.47 -60.26 -43.65
CA CYS A 82 12.40 -61.62 -44.17
C CYS A 82 13.75 -62.05 -44.72
N GLU A 83 14.18 -63.25 -44.34
CA GLU A 83 15.41 -63.88 -44.80
C GLU A 83 15.10 -65.24 -45.46
N ASN A 84 15.73 -65.51 -46.60
CA ASN A 84 15.64 -66.82 -47.26
C ASN A 84 16.66 -67.79 -46.63
N MET A 85 16.15 -68.87 -46.04
CA MET A 85 16.91 -69.94 -45.38
C MET A 85 16.79 -71.28 -46.13
N GLY A 86 16.73 -71.25 -47.46
CA GLY A 86 16.62 -72.43 -48.32
C GLY A 86 15.17 -72.87 -48.54
N THR A 87 14.68 -73.80 -47.72
CA THR A 87 13.29 -74.29 -47.78
C THR A 87 12.33 -73.50 -46.88
N VAL A 88 12.82 -72.43 -46.25
CA VAL A 88 12.08 -71.66 -45.23
C VAL A 88 12.33 -70.16 -45.41
N ALA A 89 11.29 -69.36 -45.26
CA ALA A 89 11.38 -67.92 -45.03
C ALA A 89 11.35 -67.64 -43.53
N LYS A 90 12.41 -67.02 -43.00
CA LYS A 90 12.47 -66.58 -41.60
C LYS A 90 12.01 -65.12 -41.50
N ILE A 91 10.89 -64.89 -40.82
CA ILE A 91 10.30 -63.58 -40.62
C ILE A 91 10.67 -63.13 -39.21
N THR A 92 11.29 -61.96 -39.07
CA THR A 92 11.64 -61.37 -37.77
C THR A 92 10.96 -60.03 -37.60
N VAL A 93 10.25 -59.85 -36.50
CA VAL A 93 9.58 -58.60 -36.13
C VAL A 93 10.28 -57.95 -34.94
N LYS A 94 10.35 -56.61 -34.91
CA LYS A 94 10.75 -55.82 -33.74
C LYS A 94 9.61 -55.76 -32.71
N THR A 95 9.89 -55.23 -31.53
CA THR A 95 8.87 -54.96 -30.51
C THR A 95 7.81 -53.96 -31.03
N ASN A 96 6.55 -54.15 -30.65
CA ASN A 96 5.42 -53.27 -30.97
C ASN A 96 4.80 -52.70 -29.68
N ASP A 97 5.31 -51.56 -29.25
CA ASP A 97 4.89 -50.77 -28.08
C ASP A 97 4.03 -49.56 -28.49
N THR A 98 3.49 -49.55 -29.71
CA THR A 98 2.77 -48.39 -30.25
C THR A 98 1.33 -48.25 -29.74
N GLY A 99 0.86 -49.20 -28.91
CA GLY A 99 -0.52 -49.34 -28.46
C GLY A 99 -1.53 -49.71 -29.56
N LYS A 100 -1.05 -50.01 -30.78
CA LYS A 100 -1.88 -50.40 -31.92
C LYS A 100 -1.30 -51.59 -32.66
N LYS A 101 -2.15 -52.52 -33.06
CA LYS A 101 -1.75 -53.60 -33.96
C LYS A 101 -1.21 -53.06 -35.28
N ARG A 102 -0.20 -53.73 -35.84
CA ARG A 102 0.44 -53.32 -37.10
C ARG A 102 0.55 -54.49 -38.08
N LEU A 103 0.53 -54.15 -39.37
CA LEU A 103 0.49 -55.10 -40.47
C LEU A 103 1.67 -54.89 -41.43
N ALA A 104 2.35 -55.98 -41.76
CA ALA A 104 3.36 -56.03 -42.81
C ALA A 104 2.93 -57.02 -43.89
N LYS A 105 3.39 -56.78 -45.12
CA LYS A 105 3.21 -57.68 -46.26
C LYS A 105 4.58 -58.06 -46.79
N ILE A 106 4.74 -59.34 -47.10
CA ILE A 106 5.96 -59.90 -47.65
C ILE A 106 5.60 -60.60 -48.94
N VAL A 107 6.28 -60.27 -50.02
CA VAL A 107 6.13 -60.94 -51.30
C VAL A 107 7.28 -61.92 -51.48
N ILE A 108 6.95 -63.19 -51.58
CA ILE A 108 7.88 -64.27 -51.93
C ILE A 108 7.74 -64.54 -53.43
N SER A 109 8.84 -64.51 -54.17
CA SER A 109 8.85 -64.64 -55.62
C SER A 109 9.76 -65.79 -56.07
N CYS A 110 9.25 -66.64 -56.96
CA CYS A 110 9.98 -67.70 -57.65
C CYS A 110 9.68 -67.56 -59.15
N GLY A 111 10.63 -67.09 -59.95
CA GLY A 111 10.40 -66.72 -61.35
C GLY A 111 9.26 -65.70 -61.52
N THR A 112 8.25 -66.04 -62.31
CA THR A 112 7.05 -65.21 -62.53
C THR A 112 5.98 -65.37 -61.46
N GLN A 113 6.06 -66.40 -60.60
CA GLN A 113 5.08 -66.67 -59.55
C GLN A 113 5.37 -65.88 -58.28
N LYS A 114 4.31 -65.38 -57.64
CA LYS A 114 4.39 -64.63 -56.39
C LYS A 114 3.39 -65.17 -55.38
N ALA A 115 3.82 -65.28 -54.13
CA ALA A 115 2.96 -65.53 -52.99
C ALA A 115 3.07 -64.37 -52.00
N GLU A 116 1.94 -63.91 -51.49
CA GLU A 116 1.90 -62.90 -50.42
C GLU A 116 1.79 -63.58 -49.07
N LEU A 117 2.63 -63.14 -48.13
CA LEU A 117 2.57 -63.48 -46.72
C LEU A 117 2.19 -62.22 -45.94
N GLU A 118 1.07 -62.28 -45.22
CA GLU A 118 0.65 -61.21 -44.31
C GLU A 118 1.24 -61.45 -42.92
N VAL A 119 1.77 -60.40 -42.30
CA VAL A 119 2.32 -60.46 -40.94
C VAL A 119 1.52 -59.49 -40.08
N GLU A 120 0.80 -60.01 -39.10
CA GLU A 120 0.07 -59.23 -38.11
C GLU A 120 0.79 -59.31 -36.78
N GLN A 121 1.06 -58.15 -36.17
CA GLN A 121 1.67 -58.08 -34.85
C GLN A 121 0.78 -57.27 -33.92
N GLU A 122 0.35 -57.88 -32.82
CA GLU A 122 -0.35 -57.20 -31.75
C GLU A 122 0.57 -56.18 -31.05
N SER A 123 -0.01 -55.22 -30.34
CA SER A 123 0.76 -54.31 -29.48
C SER A 123 0.48 -54.61 -28.02
N VAL A 124 1.34 -54.12 -27.13
CA VAL A 124 0.96 -54.05 -25.71
C VAL A 124 -0.29 -53.19 -25.58
N GLU A 125 -1.25 -53.60 -24.76
CA GLU A 125 -2.40 -52.75 -24.44
C GLU A 125 -1.84 -51.53 -23.67
N PRO A 126 -2.00 -50.31 -24.19
CA PRO A 126 -1.37 -49.15 -23.57
C PRO A 126 -2.04 -48.87 -22.23
N GLU A 127 -1.23 -48.61 -21.22
CA GLU A 127 -1.67 -48.15 -19.91
C GLU A 127 -1.16 -46.73 -19.69
N LEU A 128 -2.00 -45.84 -19.15
CA LEU A 128 -1.60 -44.50 -18.78
C LEU A 128 -2.33 -44.08 -17.50
N GLU A 129 -1.55 -43.78 -16.47
CA GLU A 129 -2.03 -43.19 -15.23
C GLU A 129 -1.13 -42.03 -14.79
N VAL A 130 -1.75 -40.97 -14.28
CA VAL A 130 -1.06 -39.83 -13.67
C VAL A 130 -1.39 -39.77 -12.18
N SER A 131 -0.39 -39.48 -11.35
CA SER A 131 -0.57 -39.45 -9.89
C SER A 131 -1.50 -38.33 -9.39
N ALA A 132 -1.76 -37.32 -10.22
CA ALA A 132 -2.68 -36.22 -9.92
C ALA A 132 -3.34 -35.69 -11.20
N LYS A 133 -4.66 -35.49 -11.15
CA LYS A 133 -5.44 -34.86 -12.23
C LYS A 133 -5.65 -33.34 -12.04
N ALA A 134 -5.19 -32.80 -10.91
CA ALA A 134 -5.22 -31.37 -10.64
C ALA A 134 -4.02 -30.95 -9.80
N LEU A 135 -3.44 -29.80 -10.14
CA LEU A 135 -2.40 -29.12 -9.37
C LEU A 135 -2.89 -27.76 -8.90
N SER A 136 -2.50 -27.39 -7.69
CA SER A 136 -2.79 -26.08 -7.10
C SER A 136 -1.50 -25.42 -6.64
N PHE A 137 -1.28 -24.21 -7.14
CA PHE A 137 -0.13 -23.37 -6.87
C PHE A 137 -0.54 -22.09 -6.13
N LYS A 138 0.37 -21.59 -5.30
CA LYS A 138 0.28 -20.23 -4.75
C LYS A 138 0.75 -19.21 -5.77
N ALA A 139 0.59 -17.92 -5.45
CA ALA A 139 0.91 -16.82 -6.35
C ALA A 139 2.38 -16.77 -6.79
N ALA A 140 3.30 -17.22 -5.95
CA ALA A 140 4.73 -17.25 -6.27
C ALA A 140 5.05 -18.27 -7.38
N SER A 141 6.17 -18.07 -8.07
CA SER A 141 6.73 -19.09 -8.97
C SER A 141 7.09 -20.35 -8.19
N SER A 142 6.84 -21.51 -8.80
CA SER A 142 7.06 -22.80 -8.16
C SER A 142 7.04 -23.93 -9.20
N VAL A 143 7.46 -25.12 -8.78
CA VAL A 143 7.45 -26.35 -9.57
C VAL A 143 6.79 -27.46 -8.75
N GLN A 144 5.97 -28.29 -9.39
CA GLN A 144 5.43 -29.52 -8.81
C GLN A 144 5.69 -30.69 -9.76
N GLU A 145 5.84 -31.88 -9.18
CA GLU A 145 6.11 -33.12 -9.93
C GLU A 145 4.85 -33.98 -10.01
N ILE A 146 4.63 -34.59 -11.17
CA ILE A 146 3.60 -35.61 -11.38
C ILE A 146 4.28 -36.89 -11.83
N LYS A 147 3.96 -38.00 -11.16
CA LYS A 147 4.39 -39.32 -11.60
C LYS A 147 3.47 -39.81 -12.71
N VAL A 148 4.06 -40.21 -13.83
CA VAL A 148 3.39 -40.83 -14.97
C VAL A 148 3.73 -42.31 -14.97
N THR A 149 2.71 -43.16 -14.94
CA THR A 149 2.88 -44.62 -15.04
C THR A 149 2.32 -45.07 -16.38
N THR A 150 3.18 -45.62 -17.23
CA THR A 150 2.85 -46.08 -18.58
C THR A 150 3.78 -47.22 -18.99
N ASN A 151 3.29 -48.11 -19.85
CA ASN A 151 4.05 -49.19 -20.47
C ASN A 151 4.49 -48.89 -21.91
N VAL A 152 4.22 -47.66 -22.39
CA VAL A 152 4.55 -47.15 -23.73
C VAL A 152 5.13 -45.73 -23.63
N GLU A 153 5.81 -45.27 -24.69
CA GLU A 153 6.33 -43.90 -24.76
C GLU A 153 5.22 -42.84 -24.61
N TRP A 154 5.56 -41.74 -23.92
CA TRP A 154 4.62 -40.66 -23.62
C TRP A 154 5.23 -39.28 -23.80
N ARG A 155 4.37 -38.27 -23.91
CA ARG A 155 4.73 -36.84 -23.91
C ARG A 155 3.68 -36.01 -23.17
N ALA A 156 4.01 -34.77 -22.84
CA ALA A 156 3.07 -33.82 -22.27
C ALA A 156 3.08 -32.48 -23.03
N GLU A 157 1.93 -31.81 -23.06
CA GLU A 157 1.77 -30.49 -23.68
C GLU A 157 0.79 -29.61 -22.90
N VAL A 158 1.03 -28.29 -22.92
CA VAL A 158 0.07 -27.28 -22.44
C VAL A 158 -0.97 -27.08 -23.54
N ILE A 159 -2.24 -27.36 -23.26
CA ILE A 159 -3.32 -27.29 -24.27
C ILE A 159 -4.21 -26.06 -24.16
N THR A 160 -4.07 -25.27 -23.09
CA THR A 160 -4.69 -23.95 -23.01
C THR A 160 -3.95 -22.99 -23.94
N SER A 161 -4.66 -22.35 -24.87
CA SER A 161 -4.06 -21.39 -25.79
C SER A 161 -3.72 -20.07 -25.09
N MET A 162 -2.73 -19.34 -25.65
CA MET A 162 -2.35 -17.98 -25.21
C MET A 162 -1.89 -17.85 -23.75
N THR A 163 -1.15 -18.85 -23.25
CA THR A 163 -0.51 -18.80 -21.93
C THR A 163 0.99 -19.07 -22.03
N ASP A 164 1.79 -18.23 -21.38
CA ASP A 164 3.24 -18.37 -21.20
C ASP A 164 3.63 -18.57 -19.72
N TRP A 165 2.65 -18.61 -18.81
CA TRP A 165 2.89 -18.63 -17.36
C TRP A 165 3.06 -20.04 -16.78
N VAL A 166 2.76 -21.08 -17.55
CA VAL A 166 2.92 -22.48 -17.16
C VAL A 166 3.68 -23.24 -18.25
N THR A 167 4.61 -24.09 -17.84
CA THR A 167 5.33 -25.01 -18.73
C THR A 167 5.31 -26.41 -18.14
N CYS A 168 5.49 -27.41 -19.00
CA CYS A 168 5.63 -28.80 -18.57
C CYS A 168 6.72 -29.52 -19.37
N GLU A 169 7.58 -30.26 -18.67
CA GLU A 169 8.70 -30.99 -19.28
C GLU A 169 9.03 -32.27 -18.51
N VAL A 170 9.63 -33.25 -19.19
CA VAL A 170 10.10 -34.48 -18.54
C VAL A 170 11.34 -34.17 -17.71
N LYS A 171 11.37 -34.58 -16.44
CA LYS A 171 12.50 -34.33 -15.55
C LYS A 171 13.76 -35.04 -16.04
N GLU A 172 14.86 -34.30 -16.18
CA GLU A 172 16.15 -34.83 -16.60
C GLU A 172 16.59 -36.02 -15.73
N GLY A 173 17.06 -37.09 -16.37
CA GLY A 173 17.49 -38.32 -15.70
C GLY A 173 16.35 -39.28 -15.30
N THR A 174 15.10 -38.98 -15.66
CA THR A 174 13.94 -39.87 -15.44
C THR A 174 13.07 -39.95 -16.70
N ASP A 175 12.29 -41.02 -16.82
CA ASP A 175 11.31 -41.24 -17.89
C ASP A 175 9.86 -41.26 -17.39
N ASN A 176 9.62 -41.03 -16.10
CA ASN A 176 8.32 -41.20 -15.45
C ASN A 176 7.88 -40.02 -14.57
N ILE A 177 8.62 -38.90 -14.60
CA ILE A 177 8.27 -37.67 -13.85
C ILE A 177 8.06 -36.50 -14.82
N LEU A 178 6.88 -35.89 -14.73
CA LEU A 178 6.53 -34.63 -15.39
C LEU A 178 6.73 -33.46 -14.40
N LEU A 179 7.59 -32.51 -14.74
CA LEU A 179 7.71 -31.23 -14.05
C LEU A 179 6.66 -30.26 -14.59
N VAL A 180 5.91 -29.63 -13.70
CA VAL A 180 5.00 -28.52 -14.03
C VAL A 180 5.50 -27.27 -13.33
N THR A 181 5.99 -26.32 -14.13
CA THR A 181 6.56 -25.06 -13.63
C THR A 181 5.61 -23.92 -13.89
N VAL A 182 5.38 -23.08 -12.88
CA VAL A 182 4.56 -21.87 -12.99
C VAL A 182 5.40 -20.62 -12.68
N ASN A 183 5.17 -19.56 -13.44
CA ASN A 183 5.68 -18.22 -13.15
C ASN A 183 4.86 -17.57 -12.03
N THR A 184 5.35 -16.47 -11.45
CA THR A 184 4.60 -15.68 -10.46
C THR A 184 3.30 -15.15 -11.09
N ASN A 185 2.17 -15.26 -10.38
CA ASN A 185 0.88 -14.67 -10.75
C ASN A 185 0.73 -13.28 -10.10
N LEU A 186 1.12 -12.25 -10.84
CA LEU A 186 1.01 -10.84 -10.43
C LEU A 186 -0.40 -10.24 -10.67
N THR A 187 -1.33 -11.02 -11.20
CA THR A 187 -2.69 -10.56 -11.44
C THR A 187 -3.54 -10.66 -10.17
N THR A 188 -4.69 -10.00 -10.14
CA THR A 188 -5.65 -10.04 -9.01
C THR A 188 -6.68 -11.15 -9.13
N ARG A 189 -6.46 -12.13 -10.03
CA ARG A 189 -7.41 -13.20 -10.31
C ARG A 189 -6.70 -14.54 -10.38
N ARG A 190 -7.40 -15.57 -9.94
CA ARG A 190 -6.96 -16.96 -10.11
C ARG A 190 -6.86 -17.24 -11.62
N ARG A 191 -5.75 -17.87 -12.03
CA ARG A 191 -5.57 -18.32 -13.41
C ARG A 191 -5.56 -19.84 -13.49
N VAL A 192 -6.04 -20.37 -14.60
CA VAL A 192 -6.22 -21.80 -14.83
C VAL A 192 -5.71 -22.15 -16.22
N ALA A 193 -4.99 -23.25 -16.32
CA ALA A 193 -4.53 -23.87 -17.55
C ALA A 193 -4.77 -25.38 -17.50
N MET A 194 -4.76 -26.03 -18.65
CA MET A 194 -4.87 -27.48 -18.78
C MET A 194 -3.62 -28.02 -19.47
N LEU A 195 -3.10 -29.11 -18.93
CA LEU A 195 -2.06 -29.92 -19.53
C LEU A 195 -2.66 -31.24 -20.00
N ARG A 196 -2.05 -31.85 -21.02
CA ARG A 196 -2.41 -33.18 -21.50
C ARG A 196 -1.18 -34.07 -21.55
N VAL A 197 -1.28 -35.25 -20.94
CA VAL A 197 -0.31 -36.34 -21.06
C VAL A 197 -0.84 -37.34 -22.09
N ILE A 198 0.00 -37.71 -23.05
CA ILE A 198 -0.38 -38.52 -24.22
C ILE A 198 0.54 -39.74 -24.30
N ALA A 199 -0.04 -40.94 -24.32
CA ALA A 199 0.67 -42.21 -24.46
C ALA A 199 -0.09 -43.13 -25.42
N ALA A 200 0.49 -43.44 -26.59
CA ALA A 200 -0.13 -44.30 -27.62
C ALA A 200 -1.61 -44.00 -27.99
N GLY A 201 -2.07 -42.75 -27.86
CA GLY A 201 -3.44 -42.32 -28.14
C GLY A 201 -4.37 -42.26 -26.92
N LEU A 202 -3.93 -42.75 -25.76
CA LEU A 202 -4.54 -42.43 -24.47
C LEU A 202 -4.18 -41.00 -24.07
N ASN A 203 -5.11 -40.34 -23.37
CA ASN A 203 -4.94 -38.98 -22.89
C ASN A 203 -5.36 -38.88 -21.43
N GLU A 204 -4.52 -38.25 -20.61
CA GLU A 204 -4.88 -37.82 -19.25
C GLU A 204 -4.75 -36.30 -19.16
N GLU A 205 -5.80 -35.65 -18.68
CA GLU A 205 -5.87 -34.18 -18.57
C GLU A 205 -5.62 -33.75 -17.12
N ILE A 206 -4.81 -32.70 -16.97
CA ILE A 206 -4.39 -32.20 -15.66
C ILE A 206 -4.75 -30.72 -15.59
N THR A 207 -5.60 -30.37 -14.64
CA THR A 207 -5.96 -28.96 -14.40
C THR A 207 -4.90 -28.30 -13.52
N VAL A 208 -4.23 -27.28 -14.05
CA VAL A 208 -3.30 -26.45 -13.29
C VAL A 208 -4.00 -25.18 -12.89
N SER A 209 -4.13 -24.96 -11.59
CA SER A 209 -4.70 -23.73 -11.05
C SER A 209 -3.67 -23.00 -10.20
N GLN A 210 -3.55 -21.69 -10.40
CA GLN A 210 -2.67 -20.85 -9.61
C GLN A 210 -3.46 -19.71 -8.98
N ASP A 211 -3.39 -19.64 -7.65
CA ASP A 211 -3.94 -18.52 -6.89
C ASP A 211 -3.26 -17.21 -7.31
N PHE A 212 -3.93 -16.10 -7.05
CA PHE A 212 -3.35 -14.77 -7.15
C PHE A 212 -2.74 -14.39 -5.80
N SER A 213 -1.79 -13.46 -5.78
CA SER A 213 -1.46 -12.81 -4.51
C SER A 213 -2.72 -12.06 -4.08
N SER A 214 -3.24 -12.37 -2.89
CA SER A 214 -4.31 -11.53 -2.34
C SER A 214 -3.77 -10.09 -2.33
N PRO A 215 -4.42 -9.14 -3.02
CA PRO A 215 -3.90 -7.79 -3.23
C PRO A 215 -3.99 -6.94 -1.95
N SER A 216 -4.35 -7.52 -0.81
CA SER A 216 -4.47 -6.78 0.43
C SER A 216 -3.08 -6.51 0.98
N VAL A 217 -2.54 -5.34 0.65
CA VAL A 217 -1.53 -4.71 1.51
C VAL A 217 -2.12 -4.69 2.91
N ILE A 218 -1.50 -5.43 3.82
CA ILE A 218 -1.88 -5.45 5.22
C ILE A 218 -1.27 -4.21 5.85
N TYR A 219 -2.13 -3.38 6.44
CA TYR A 219 -1.74 -2.22 7.23
C TYR A 219 -1.84 -2.63 8.70
N PRO A 220 -0.73 -3.10 9.31
CA PRO A 220 -0.76 -3.63 10.66
C PRO A 220 -1.12 -2.50 11.64
N GLN A 221 -1.98 -2.83 12.60
CA GLN A 221 -2.41 -1.94 13.67
C GLN A 221 -1.60 -2.24 14.94
N VAL A 222 -1.42 -1.23 15.78
CA VAL A 222 -0.77 -1.43 17.07
C VAL A 222 -1.63 -2.29 17.99
N GLU A 223 -0.99 -3.15 18.77
CA GLU A 223 -1.68 -3.87 19.83
C GLU A 223 -2.03 -2.92 20.97
N THR A 224 -3.23 -3.09 21.54
CA THR A 224 -3.67 -2.31 22.69
C THR A 224 -4.15 -3.23 23.80
N ASN A 225 -4.25 -2.70 25.02
CA ASN A 225 -4.79 -3.45 26.16
C ASN A 225 -6.33 -3.41 26.24
N PHE A 226 -6.99 -2.78 25.27
CA PHE A 226 -8.43 -2.82 25.08
C PHE A 226 -8.74 -3.41 23.70
N ASP A 227 -10.01 -3.62 23.40
CA ASP A 227 -10.40 -4.11 22.08
C ASP A 227 -10.36 -2.97 21.05
N ILE A 228 -9.42 -3.03 20.10
CA ILE A 228 -9.26 -2.01 19.06
C ILE A 228 -10.50 -1.88 18.17
N ALA A 229 -11.33 -2.93 18.08
CA ALA A 229 -12.58 -2.91 17.32
C ALA A 229 -13.59 -1.87 17.86
N LEU A 230 -13.40 -1.37 19.08
CA LEU A 230 -14.19 -0.24 19.62
C LEU A 230 -13.95 1.08 18.87
N LEU A 231 -12.88 1.18 18.09
CA LEU A 231 -12.58 2.33 17.22
C LEU A 231 -13.08 2.13 15.79
N GLU A 232 -13.63 0.96 15.49
CA GLU A 232 -14.13 0.62 14.17
C GLU A 232 -15.61 0.93 14.02
N ASP A 233 -16.07 1.10 12.78
CA ASP A 233 -17.49 1.23 12.46
C ASP A 233 -17.90 0.33 11.29
N VAL A 234 -19.21 0.29 11.04
CA VAL A 234 -19.81 -0.53 9.97
C VAL A 234 -19.37 -0.12 8.56
N TYR A 235 -18.74 1.05 8.41
CA TYR A 235 -18.23 1.55 7.14
C TYR A 235 -16.74 1.25 6.94
N GLY A 236 -16.10 0.60 7.92
CA GLY A 236 -14.70 0.22 7.88
C GLY A 236 -13.75 1.34 8.31
N THR A 237 -14.22 2.33 9.08
CA THR A 237 -13.34 3.24 9.81
C THR A 237 -12.42 2.43 10.71
N THR A 238 -11.15 2.81 10.76
CA THR A 238 -10.13 2.22 11.63
C THR A 238 -9.31 3.32 12.28
N LEU A 239 -8.54 2.97 13.32
CA LEU A 239 -7.57 3.90 13.90
C LEU A 239 -6.55 4.31 12.83
N PRO A 240 -6.44 5.62 12.50
CA PRO A 240 -5.42 6.07 11.56
C PRO A 240 -4.01 5.86 12.10
N ASP A 241 -3.10 5.51 11.21
CA ASP A 241 -1.67 5.49 11.49
C ASP A 241 -1.11 6.92 11.37
N PHE A 242 -0.78 7.51 12.52
CA PHE A 242 -0.27 8.88 12.64
C PHE A 242 1.26 8.96 12.55
N SER A 243 1.95 7.84 12.29
CA SER A 243 3.42 7.79 12.34
C SER A 243 4.14 8.35 11.11
N HIS A 244 3.40 8.64 10.04
CA HIS A 244 3.92 9.18 8.76
C HIS A 244 3.97 10.71 8.74
N VAL A 245 4.53 11.32 9.79
CA VAL A 245 4.61 12.78 9.97
C VAL A 245 6.02 13.23 10.33
N GLY A 246 6.28 14.53 10.29
CA GLY A 246 7.56 15.12 10.67
C GLY A 246 8.66 14.95 9.63
N TYR A 247 9.89 15.30 10.01
CA TYR A 247 11.06 15.31 9.14
C TYR A 247 11.21 13.94 8.46
N MET A 248 11.24 13.94 7.12
CA MET A 248 11.30 12.71 6.31
C MET A 248 10.29 11.65 6.74
N GLY A 249 9.07 12.06 7.15
CA GLY A 249 8.03 11.18 7.63
C GLY A 249 8.42 10.39 8.89
N SER A 250 9.32 10.92 9.74
CA SER A 250 9.91 10.23 10.91
C SER A 250 10.73 8.98 10.56
N GLU A 251 11.16 8.82 9.31
CA GLU A 251 12.00 7.68 8.87
C GLU A 251 13.50 7.92 9.08
N LEU A 252 13.87 9.18 9.26
CA LEU A 252 15.25 9.62 9.45
C LEU A 252 15.32 10.58 10.62
N ASP A 253 16.43 10.51 11.36
CA ASP A 253 16.78 11.56 12.30
C ASP A 253 17.03 12.89 11.59
N ILE A 254 16.75 13.99 12.28
CA ILE A 254 17.10 15.33 11.82
C ILE A 254 18.64 15.41 11.71
N PRO A 255 19.20 15.76 10.54
CA PRO A 255 20.64 15.66 10.29
C PRO A 255 21.44 16.75 11.00
N ASP A 256 22.67 16.41 11.40
CA ASP A 256 23.66 17.40 11.81
C ASP A 256 24.32 18.03 10.58
N VAL A 257 23.68 19.10 10.08
CA VAL A 257 24.15 19.80 8.86
C VAL A 257 25.55 20.40 9.06
N PRO A 258 26.50 20.18 8.14
CA PRO A 258 27.85 20.74 8.22
C PRO A 258 27.87 22.27 8.25
N VAL A 259 28.71 22.83 9.12
CA VAL A 259 28.89 24.30 9.22
C VAL A 259 29.61 24.83 7.98
N ARG A 260 29.12 25.94 7.44
CA ARG A 260 29.70 26.68 6.30
C ARG A 260 30.05 28.13 6.65
N LYS A 261 29.36 28.71 7.63
CA LYS A 261 29.63 30.05 8.14
C LYS A 261 29.62 30.04 9.66
N ILE A 262 30.53 30.79 10.27
CA ILE A 262 30.58 31.02 11.72
C ILE A 262 30.47 32.53 11.95
N LEU A 263 29.57 32.94 12.84
CA LEU A 263 29.38 34.32 13.25
C LEU A 263 29.58 34.45 14.76
N THR A 264 30.28 35.49 15.19
CA THR A 264 30.35 35.91 16.60
C THR A 264 29.44 37.10 16.82
N SER A 265 28.89 37.24 18.03
CA SER A 265 28.07 38.40 18.38
C SER A 265 28.85 39.70 18.09
N PRO A 266 28.22 40.70 17.45
CA PRO A 266 28.83 42.01 17.23
C PRO A 266 28.95 42.84 18.53
N GLY A 267 28.29 42.42 19.61
CA GLY A 267 28.19 43.17 20.86
C GLY A 267 26.72 43.33 21.28
N GLU A 268 26.47 43.54 22.57
CA GLU A 268 25.11 43.57 23.12
C GLU A 268 24.26 44.74 22.61
N ASP A 269 24.86 45.81 22.09
CA ASP A 269 24.15 47.00 21.61
C ASP A 269 24.17 47.15 20.08
N GLU A 270 24.80 46.21 19.37
CA GLU A 270 24.91 46.24 17.92
C GLU A 270 23.81 45.39 17.25
N ASP A 271 23.20 45.93 16.19
CA ASP A 271 22.20 45.21 15.40
C ASP A 271 22.88 44.15 14.51
N ALA A 272 22.58 42.88 14.79
CA ALA A 272 23.09 41.74 14.07
C ALA A 272 22.23 41.36 12.84
N THR A 273 21.13 42.07 12.55
CA THR A 273 20.22 41.74 11.44
C THR A 273 20.98 41.59 10.12
N THR A 274 21.69 42.64 9.67
CA THR A 274 22.38 42.64 8.39
C THR A 274 23.47 41.57 8.32
N MET A 275 24.20 41.38 9.44
CA MET A 275 25.27 40.38 9.53
C MET A 275 24.71 38.96 9.31
N ILE A 276 23.61 38.62 9.98
CA ILE A 276 23.02 37.27 9.88
C ILE A 276 22.34 37.09 8.53
N GLN A 277 21.62 38.09 8.01
CA GLN A 277 20.99 37.98 6.70
C GLN A 277 22.04 37.81 5.59
N GLN A 278 23.15 38.54 5.61
CA GLN A 278 24.24 38.36 4.65
C GLN A 278 24.84 36.96 4.70
N ALA A 279 24.96 36.35 5.89
CA ALA A 279 25.40 34.96 6.01
C ALA A 279 24.39 33.97 5.42
N ILE A 280 23.09 34.22 5.59
CA ILE A 280 22.03 33.42 4.95
C ILE A 280 22.15 33.54 3.42
N ASP A 281 22.25 34.76 2.91
CA ASP A 281 22.35 35.03 1.47
C ASP A 281 23.62 34.38 0.87
N GLU A 282 24.75 34.42 1.58
CA GLU A 282 26.00 33.78 1.15
C GLU A 282 25.84 32.25 1.07
N VAL A 283 25.29 31.61 2.11
CA VAL A 283 25.06 30.16 2.10
C VAL A 283 24.02 29.76 1.06
N ALA A 284 23.03 30.61 0.77
CA ALA A 284 22.03 30.37 -0.28
C ALA A 284 22.66 30.23 -1.68
N THR A 285 23.81 30.87 -1.93
CA THR A 285 24.52 30.75 -3.22
C THR A 285 25.36 29.47 -3.34
N MET A 286 25.63 28.76 -2.23
CA MET A 286 26.45 27.54 -2.25
C MET A 286 25.69 26.38 -2.89
N PRO A 287 26.33 25.47 -3.65
CA PRO A 287 25.64 24.31 -4.21
C PRO A 287 25.07 23.40 -3.11
N LEU A 288 23.97 22.72 -3.40
CA LEU A 288 23.46 21.65 -2.54
C LEU A 288 24.49 20.51 -2.45
N ASN A 289 24.72 20.03 -1.24
CA ASN A 289 25.41 18.78 -0.94
C ASN A 289 24.37 17.79 -0.38
N GLY A 290 23.90 16.88 -1.23
CA GLY A 290 22.66 16.15 -0.96
C GLY A 290 21.48 17.11 -0.97
N LYS A 291 20.76 17.23 0.15
CA LYS A 291 19.58 18.10 0.28
C LYS A 291 19.86 19.41 1.04
N VAL A 292 21.11 19.66 1.43
CA VAL A 292 21.49 20.81 2.28
C VAL A 292 22.62 21.64 1.67
N ARG A 293 22.63 22.95 1.89
CA ARG A 293 23.73 23.86 1.53
C ARG A 293 24.71 24.00 2.69
N GLY A 294 24.20 24.15 3.90
CA GLY A 294 25.02 24.21 5.10
C GLY A 294 24.37 24.92 6.27
N ALA A 295 25.05 24.82 7.42
CA ALA A 295 24.66 25.52 8.64
C ALA A 295 25.47 26.81 8.81
N ILE A 296 24.78 27.83 9.30
CA ILE A 296 25.35 29.07 9.82
C ILE A 296 25.38 28.93 11.34
N LEU A 297 26.58 28.81 11.89
CA LEU A 297 26.80 28.69 13.32
C LEU A 297 26.92 30.09 13.94
N LEU A 298 25.96 30.45 14.77
CA LEU A 298 26.04 31.56 15.69
C LEU A 298 26.71 31.07 16.97
N LYS A 299 27.89 31.59 17.29
CA LYS A 299 28.57 31.25 18.54
C LYS A 299 27.73 31.68 19.76
N SER A 300 28.03 31.12 20.93
CA SER A 300 27.42 31.62 22.18
C SER A 300 27.61 33.14 22.31
N GLY A 301 26.56 33.83 22.75
CA GLY A 301 26.51 35.28 22.81
C GLY A 301 25.13 35.83 22.47
N THR A 302 24.97 37.14 22.65
CA THR A 302 23.72 37.86 22.43
C THR A 302 23.73 38.56 21.08
N TYR A 303 22.70 38.34 20.26
CA TYR A 303 22.53 38.97 18.97
C TYR A 303 21.21 39.74 18.98
N LYS A 304 21.28 41.08 19.03
CA LYS A 304 20.08 41.93 18.88
C LYS A 304 19.69 42.00 17.41
N ILE A 305 18.41 41.81 17.14
CA ILE A 305 17.85 41.74 15.79
C ILE A 305 16.71 42.75 15.69
N GLN A 306 16.93 43.80 14.89
CA GLN A 306 15.94 44.87 14.68
C GLN A 306 14.90 44.50 13.62
N ASN A 307 15.24 43.66 12.63
CA ASN A 307 14.35 43.29 11.52
C ASN A 307 14.16 41.77 11.34
N GLU A 308 13.32 41.37 10.39
CA GLU A 308 13.08 39.95 10.09
C GLU A 308 14.32 39.32 9.44
N LEU A 309 14.56 38.04 9.74
CA LEU A 309 15.52 37.18 9.05
C LEU A 309 14.76 36.24 8.12
N HIS A 310 15.23 36.11 6.88
CA HIS A 310 14.56 35.36 5.82
C HIS A 310 15.43 34.23 5.29
N ILE A 311 14.90 33.02 5.31
CA ILE A 311 15.46 31.82 4.66
C ILE A 311 14.47 31.41 3.56
N ASN A 312 14.81 31.72 2.31
CA ASN A 312 13.94 31.53 1.15
C ASN A 312 14.51 30.52 0.15
N THR A 313 15.44 29.66 0.57
CA THR A 313 16.17 28.73 -0.30
C THR A 313 16.42 27.44 0.44
N ASP A 314 16.34 26.31 -0.28
CA ASP A 314 16.55 24.97 0.27
C ASP A 314 17.85 24.83 1.05
N GLY A 315 17.80 24.02 2.11
CA GLY A 315 18.99 23.43 2.69
C GLY A 315 19.78 24.31 3.64
N ILE A 316 19.20 25.38 4.18
CA ILE A 316 19.89 26.34 5.05
C ILE A 316 19.47 26.12 6.51
N VAL A 317 20.47 26.02 7.38
CA VAL A 317 20.26 25.86 8.82
C VAL A 317 20.86 27.05 9.57
N LEU A 318 20.09 27.67 10.46
CA LEU A 318 20.60 28.61 11.45
C LEU A 318 20.75 27.91 12.80
N ARG A 319 21.97 27.78 13.29
CA ARG A 319 22.32 26.99 14.48
C ARG A 319 23.02 27.84 15.53
N GLY A 320 22.60 27.73 16.78
CA GLY A 320 23.32 28.27 17.95
C GLY A 320 24.13 27.22 18.71
N GLU A 321 24.72 27.62 19.83
CA GLU A 321 25.51 26.79 20.75
C GLU A 321 24.78 26.47 22.07
N GLY A 322 23.46 26.48 22.05
CA GLY A 322 22.61 26.03 23.17
C GLY A 322 21.45 26.98 23.46
N GLN A 323 20.38 26.43 24.04
CA GLN A 323 19.14 27.15 24.38
C GLN A 323 19.05 27.64 25.85
N GLY A 324 20.10 27.41 26.64
CA GLY A 324 20.22 27.90 28.02
C GLY A 324 20.94 29.26 28.10
N ASP A 325 21.10 29.78 29.32
CA ASP A 325 21.59 31.14 29.56
C ASP A 325 23.03 31.40 29.05
N ASN A 326 23.86 30.37 28.94
CA ASN A 326 25.24 30.46 28.41
C ASN A 326 25.34 30.14 26.90
N GLY A 327 24.20 29.95 26.24
CA GLY A 327 24.11 29.57 24.83
C GLY A 327 24.08 30.77 23.89
N THR A 328 23.47 30.55 22.73
CA THR A 328 23.20 31.61 21.74
C THR A 328 21.85 32.23 22.04
N LYS A 329 21.79 33.56 22.15
CA LYS A 329 20.56 34.31 22.40
C LYS A 329 20.27 35.28 21.25
N LEU A 330 19.16 35.07 20.55
CA LEU A 330 18.61 36.04 19.61
C LEU A 330 17.59 36.91 20.33
N ILE A 331 17.80 38.22 20.32
CA ILE A 331 16.88 39.18 20.91
C ILE A 331 16.15 39.90 19.77
N ALA A 332 14.84 39.70 19.67
CA ALA A 332 13.99 40.49 18.79
C ALA A 332 13.79 41.88 19.41
N ALA A 333 14.69 42.81 19.07
CA ALA A 333 14.79 44.15 19.62
C ALA A 333 13.96 45.19 18.84
N GLY A 334 13.52 44.85 17.63
CA GLY A 334 12.68 45.72 16.83
C GLY A 334 11.28 45.90 17.43
N VAL A 335 10.89 47.14 17.72
CA VAL A 335 9.51 47.51 18.08
C VAL A 335 8.63 47.40 16.83
N LYS A 336 7.59 46.56 16.87
CA LYS A 336 6.81 46.21 15.68
C LYS A 336 5.32 46.43 15.93
N GLY A 337 4.82 47.58 15.49
CA GLY A 337 3.46 47.89 14.99
C GLY A 337 2.17 47.43 15.72
N GLY A 338 2.24 46.61 16.78
CA GLY A 338 1.09 45.97 17.40
C GLY A 338 0.57 44.75 16.61
N GLU A 339 -0.65 44.32 16.96
CA GLU A 339 -1.38 43.19 16.36
C GLU A 339 -1.43 43.21 14.83
N SER A 340 -1.60 44.38 14.22
CA SER A 340 -1.73 44.50 12.76
C SER A 340 -0.45 44.12 12.00
N ALA A 341 0.73 44.26 12.62
CA ALA A 341 2.00 43.93 11.99
C ALA A 341 2.35 42.44 12.13
N HIS A 342 1.90 41.79 13.21
CA HIS A 342 2.14 40.37 13.55
C HIS A 342 3.56 39.93 13.14
N HIS A 343 4.56 40.60 13.68
CA HIS A 343 5.95 40.41 13.29
C HIS A 343 6.47 39.00 13.61
N ARG A 344 7.20 38.40 12.67
CA ARG A 344 7.83 37.08 12.80
C ARG A 344 9.34 37.23 12.67
N LEU A 345 10.10 36.96 13.74
CA LEU A 345 11.54 37.22 13.76
C LEU A 345 12.30 36.45 12.68
N ILE A 346 12.03 35.15 12.56
CA ILE A 346 12.66 34.29 11.55
C ILE A 346 11.58 33.70 10.65
N LYS A 347 11.74 33.84 9.33
CA LYS A 347 10.84 33.30 8.32
C LYS A 347 11.56 32.31 7.42
N ILE A 348 11.15 31.05 7.48
CA ILE A 348 11.47 30.04 6.47
C ILE A 348 10.29 30.05 5.50
N ALA A 349 10.48 30.60 4.31
CA ALA A 349 9.37 30.87 3.40
C ALA A 349 9.69 30.44 1.96
N GLY A 350 8.92 29.48 1.46
CA GLY A 350 8.87 29.17 0.03
C GLY A 350 7.83 30.00 -0.72
N GLU A 351 7.69 29.72 -2.00
CA GLU A 351 6.74 30.38 -2.91
C GLU A 351 5.84 29.35 -3.61
N GLY A 352 4.97 29.81 -4.51
CA GLY A 352 4.12 28.93 -5.32
C GLY A 352 2.83 28.47 -4.65
N ASN A 353 2.11 27.58 -5.35
CA ASN A 353 0.82 27.02 -4.96
C ASN A 353 0.65 25.59 -5.52
N LEU A 354 -0.21 24.80 -4.88
CA LEU A 354 -0.61 23.48 -5.36
C LEU A 354 -1.23 23.59 -6.76
N THR A 355 -0.71 22.83 -7.72
CA THR A 355 -1.13 22.88 -9.12
C THR A 355 -1.35 21.45 -9.68
N PRO A 356 -2.55 21.15 -10.22
CA PRO A 356 -3.77 21.95 -10.13
C PRO A 356 -4.31 21.98 -8.68
N SER A 357 -5.03 23.04 -8.31
CA SER A 357 -5.62 23.20 -6.96
C SER A 357 -7.00 22.57 -6.82
N LYS A 358 -7.54 21.98 -7.88
CA LYS A 358 -8.85 21.32 -7.92
C LYS A 358 -8.87 20.22 -8.97
N PRO A 359 -9.71 19.18 -8.79
CA PRO A 359 -9.84 18.12 -9.78
C PRO A 359 -10.56 18.60 -11.05
N SER A 360 -10.29 17.95 -12.18
CA SER A 360 -11.09 18.05 -13.41
C SER A 360 -12.31 17.11 -13.40
N THR A 361 -12.25 16.04 -12.61
CA THR A 361 -13.30 15.04 -12.44
C THR A 361 -13.21 14.36 -11.08
N TYR A 362 -14.34 13.88 -10.56
CA TYR A 362 -14.40 13.05 -9.36
C TYR A 362 -14.34 11.58 -9.81
N ASN A 363 -13.17 10.97 -9.63
CA ASN A 363 -12.82 9.67 -10.21
C ASN A 363 -12.70 8.53 -9.19
N ILE A 364 -12.89 8.80 -7.89
CA ILE A 364 -12.96 7.74 -6.88
C ILE A 364 -14.29 7.00 -7.02
N LYS A 365 -14.24 5.67 -7.09
CA LYS A 365 -15.40 4.79 -7.32
C LYS A 365 -16.14 4.40 -6.04
N ASP A 366 -15.43 4.38 -4.91
CA ASP A 366 -15.98 3.96 -3.63
C ASP A 366 -17.17 4.87 -3.24
N ASP A 367 -18.32 4.26 -2.94
CA ASP A 367 -19.47 5.01 -2.38
C ASP A 367 -19.15 5.64 -1.02
N TYR A 368 -18.25 4.98 -0.29
CA TYR A 368 -17.73 5.40 0.99
C TYR A 368 -16.25 5.02 1.12
N VAL A 369 -15.38 6.02 1.27
CA VAL A 369 -13.98 5.81 1.67
C VAL A 369 -13.86 6.09 3.17
N PRO A 370 -13.56 5.08 4.01
CA PRO A 370 -13.44 5.23 5.44
C PRO A 370 -12.14 5.87 5.90
N VAL A 371 -12.18 6.43 7.10
CA VAL A 371 -11.02 6.96 7.82
C VAL A 371 -10.08 5.82 8.24
N GLY A 372 -8.77 6.06 8.15
CA GLY A 372 -7.71 5.09 8.48
C GLY A 372 -7.28 4.20 7.31
N ARG A 373 -8.04 4.19 6.20
CA ARG A 373 -7.68 3.47 4.97
C ARG A 373 -6.49 4.16 4.27
N PHE A 374 -5.60 3.39 3.66
CA PHE A 374 -4.42 3.88 2.91
C PHE A 374 -4.58 3.80 1.38
N TRP A 375 -5.79 3.60 0.88
CA TRP A 375 -6.01 3.37 -0.54
C TRP A 375 -7.39 3.82 -0.98
N VAL A 376 -7.55 4.03 -2.29
CA VAL A 376 -8.82 4.37 -2.95
C VAL A 376 -8.93 3.60 -4.26
N THR A 377 -10.15 3.25 -4.67
CA THR A 377 -10.40 2.68 -6.01
C THR A 377 -10.79 3.79 -6.99
N VAL A 378 -10.26 3.72 -8.22
CA VAL A 378 -10.41 4.79 -9.22
C VAL A 378 -10.90 4.29 -10.56
N ASN A 379 -11.56 5.16 -11.32
CA ASN A 379 -12.04 4.85 -12.68
C ASN A 379 -10.92 4.40 -13.64
N ASN A 380 -9.80 5.12 -13.68
CA ASN A 380 -8.68 4.86 -14.59
C ASN A 380 -7.36 4.83 -13.83
N ALA A 381 -6.98 3.69 -13.25
CA ALA A 381 -5.71 3.56 -12.54
C ALA A 381 -4.48 3.63 -13.46
N SER A 382 -4.64 3.35 -14.76
CA SER A 382 -3.58 3.45 -15.77
C SER A 382 -3.02 4.86 -15.97
N ASP A 383 -3.72 5.89 -15.48
CA ASP A 383 -3.24 7.26 -15.52
C ASP A 383 -2.14 7.52 -14.47
N PHE A 384 -1.98 6.61 -13.50
CA PHE A 384 -1.07 6.72 -12.37
C PHE A 384 0.07 5.70 -12.43
N HIS A 385 1.17 6.03 -11.78
CA HIS A 385 2.33 5.17 -11.55
C HIS A 385 2.75 5.27 -10.08
N GLU A 386 3.43 4.23 -9.58
CA GLU A 386 4.10 4.29 -8.28
C GLU A 386 5.11 5.45 -8.25
N GLY A 387 5.16 6.19 -7.15
CA GLY A 387 5.96 7.40 -6.98
C GLY A 387 5.28 8.69 -7.46
N ASP A 388 4.10 8.63 -8.08
CA ASP A 388 3.38 9.85 -8.48
C ASP A 388 2.99 10.68 -7.24
N HIS A 389 3.30 11.97 -7.27
CA HIS A 389 2.74 12.96 -6.36
C HIS A 389 1.31 13.30 -6.78
N VAL A 390 0.38 13.12 -5.85
CA VAL A 390 -1.06 13.26 -6.09
C VAL A 390 -1.72 14.08 -4.99
N THR A 391 -2.85 14.68 -5.31
CA THR A 391 -3.77 15.24 -4.32
C THR A 391 -4.99 14.34 -4.24
N VAL A 392 -5.31 13.90 -3.02
CA VAL A 392 -6.60 13.32 -2.68
C VAL A 392 -7.52 14.45 -2.23
N PHE A 393 -8.63 14.64 -2.92
CA PHE A 393 -9.50 15.80 -2.78
C PHE A 393 -10.90 15.39 -2.35
N ARG A 394 -11.40 16.03 -1.30
CA ARG A 394 -12.79 15.95 -0.85
C ARG A 394 -13.47 17.32 -1.01
N PRO A 395 -14.57 17.41 -1.77
CA PRO A 395 -15.27 18.67 -1.94
C PRO A 395 -16.02 19.06 -0.67
N GLY A 396 -16.10 20.36 -0.41
CA GLY A 396 -17.20 20.90 0.39
C GLY A 396 -18.46 20.99 -0.47
N THR A 397 -19.61 20.60 0.07
CA THR A 397 -20.91 20.70 -0.61
C THR A 397 -21.94 21.35 0.31
N ASP A 398 -22.94 22.03 -0.27
CA ASP A 398 -23.96 22.73 0.52
C ASP A 398 -24.72 21.74 1.43
N ASN A 399 -25.06 20.55 0.90
CA ASN A 399 -25.67 19.48 1.69
C ASN A 399 -24.81 19.07 2.89
N TRP A 400 -23.49 18.95 2.71
CA TRP A 400 -22.60 18.59 3.82
C TRP A 400 -22.53 19.69 4.87
N ILE A 401 -22.39 20.95 4.46
CA ILE A 401 -22.36 22.10 5.38
C ILE A 401 -23.69 22.22 6.14
N HIS A 402 -24.81 21.96 5.47
CA HIS A 402 -26.15 21.97 6.06
C HIS A 402 -26.33 20.84 7.09
N ASP A 403 -25.92 19.62 6.76
CA ASP A 403 -26.01 18.47 7.68
C ASP A 403 -25.08 18.63 8.89
N LEU A 404 -23.96 19.35 8.73
CA LEU A 404 -23.11 19.81 9.82
C LEU A 404 -23.72 20.99 10.61
N LYS A 405 -24.81 21.58 10.13
CA LYS A 405 -25.45 22.81 10.67
C LYS A 405 -24.54 24.02 10.72
N MET A 406 -23.51 24.04 9.88
CA MET A 406 -22.52 25.12 9.88
C MET A 406 -22.94 26.30 8.98
N ASP A 407 -23.99 26.11 8.19
CA ASP A 407 -24.77 27.18 7.55
C ASP A 407 -25.76 27.88 8.51
N GLN A 408 -25.82 27.45 9.77
CA GLN A 408 -26.79 27.87 10.79
C GLN A 408 -26.14 28.38 12.09
N ILE A 409 -24.83 28.71 12.07
CA ILE A 409 -24.13 29.27 13.24
C ILE A 409 -24.77 30.61 13.65
N TYR A 410 -25.08 31.43 12.65
CA TYR A 410 -25.74 32.72 12.77
C TYR A 410 -27.14 32.66 12.14
N LYS A 411 -28.08 33.38 12.76
CA LYS A 411 -29.44 33.53 12.22
C LYS A 411 -29.41 34.43 10.96
N PRO A 412 -30.34 34.25 10.01
CA PRO A 412 -30.47 35.17 8.88
C PRO A 412 -30.52 36.64 9.33
N GLY A 413 -29.66 37.47 8.77
CA GLY A 413 -29.55 38.90 9.09
C GLY A 413 -28.58 39.26 10.23
N ASP A 414 -28.02 38.28 10.95
CA ASP A 414 -26.95 38.52 11.91
C ASP A 414 -25.61 38.71 11.18
N THR A 415 -24.95 39.85 11.46
CA THR A 415 -23.70 40.28 10.83
C THR A 415 -22.48 40.14 11.74
N ALA A 416 -22.62 39.54 12.92
CA ALA A 416 -21.53 39.36 13.89
C ALA A 416 -20.44 38.37 13.43
N GLY A 417 -20.72 37.55 12.43
CA GLY A 417 -19.75 36.65 11.81
C GLY A 417 -20.28 36.02 10.53
N VAL A 418 -19.67 34.92 10.10
CA VAL A 418 -20.06 34.24 8.86
C VAL A 418 -20.40 32.78 9.09
N ASN A 419 -21.49 32.34 8.46
CA ASN A 419 -21.81 30.94 8.28
C ASN A 419 -20.84 30.30 7.29
N TRP A 420 -20.66 28.98 7.40
CA TRP A 420 -19.79 28.24 6.50
C TRP A 420 -20.42 28.13 5.10
N THR A 421 -19.57 28.04 4.08
CA THR A 421 -20.00 27.82 2.68
C THR A 421 -19.26 26.61 2.12
N ALA A 422 -19.89 25.91 1.17
CA ALA A 422 -19.30 24.71 0.55
C ALA A 422 -17.87 24.94 0.03
N SER A 423 -17.66 26.00 -0.77
CA SER A 423 -16.35 26.34 -1.34
C SER A 423 -15.28 26.67 -0.28
N GLY A 424 -15.71 27.01 0.93
CA GLY A 424 -14.83 27.27 2.06
C GLY A 424 -14.16 26.02 2.61
N TYR A 425 -14.69 24.81 2.38
CA TYR A 425 -14.25 23.57 3.05
C TYR A 425 -13.94 22.43 2.07
N ASN A 426 -13.33 22.78 0.94
CA ASN A 426 -12.59 21.81 0.13
C ASN A 426 -11.35 21.36 0.90
N LEU A 427 -11.09 20.05 0.90
CA LEU A 427 -9.95 19.46 1.59
C LEU A 427 -9.04 18.78 0.55
N ASP A 428 -7.80 19.25 0.46
CA ASP A 428 -6.78 18.75 -0.46
C ASP A 428 -5.62 18.13 0.34
N TYR A 429 -5.44 16.81 0.19
CA TYR A 429 -4.42 16.03 0.88
C TYR A 429 -3.33 15.64 -0.11
N GLU A 430 -2.14 16.22 0.02
CA GLU A 430 -0.97 15.81 -0.77
C GLU A 430 -0.49 14.42 -0.31
N ARG A 431 -0.29 13.52 -1.28
CA ARG A 431 0.07 12.11 -1.08
C ARG A 431 1.03 11.65 -2.17
N VAL A 432 1.65 10.50 -1.95
CA VAL A 432 2.43 9.76 -2.95
C VAL A 432 1.76 8.41 -3.19
N VAL A 433 1.64 8.01 -4.45
CA VAL A 433 1.17 6.66 -4.81
C VAL A 433 2.28 5.67 -4.48
N THR A 434 2.05 4.76 -3.54
CA THR A 434 3.05 3.79 -3.06
C THR A 434 2.96 2.45 -3.75
N GLN A 435 1.76 2.08 -4.21
CA GLN A 435 1.53 0.85 -4.96
C GLN A 435 0.26 0.97 -5.80
N ILE A 436 0.22 0.31 -6.95
CA ILE A 436 -0.99 0.18 -7.77
C ILE A 436 -1.36 -1.30 -7.91
N ILE A 437 -2.57 -1.65 -7.49
CA ILE A 437 -3.08 -3.02 -7.61
C ILE A 437 -4.45 -3.03 -8.28
N GLY A 438 -4.49 -3.44 -9.55
CA GLY A 438 -5.71 -3.36 -10.34
C GLY A 438 -6.16 -1.90 -10.52
N ASP A 439 -7.35 -1.56 -10.02
CA ASP A 439 -7.88 -0.20 -10.01
C ASP A 439 -7.71 0.53 -8.65
N THR A 440 -6.93 -0.06 -7.74
CA THR A 440 -6.68 0.47 -6.40
C THR A 440 -5.33 1.18 -6.33
N LEU A 441 -5.35 2.44 -5.88
CA LEU A 441 -4.16 3.24 -5.61
C LEU A 441 -3.89 3.25 -4.11
N HIS A 442 -2.72 2.75 -3.70
CA HIS A 442 -2.23 2.79 -2.33
C HIS A 442 -1.40 4.07 -2.13
N LEU A 443 -1.47 4.64 -0.93
CA LEU A 443 -0.94 5.95 -0.58
C LEU A 443 0.09 5.83 0.56
N ASP A 444 0.90 6.87 0.72
CA ASP A 444 1.92 7.00 1.77
C ASP A 444 1.32 7.30 3.16
N ASN A 445 0.12 7.89 3.18
CA ASN A 445 -0.57 8.35 4.39
C ASN A 445 -2.06 7.96 4.37
N PRO A 446 -2.70 7.75 5.53
CA PRO A 446 -4.09 7.34 5.58
C PRO A 446 -5.05 8.46 5.15
N ILE A 447 -6.25 8.06 4.77
CA ILE A 447 -7.42 8.91 4.60
C ILE A 447 -7.90 9.33 5.98
N LEU A 448 -8.01 10.63 6.22
CA LEU A 448 -8.39 11.18 7.52
C LEU A 448 -9.75 11.86 7.53
N MET A 449 -10.38 11.96 6.37
CA MET A 449 -11.76 12.40 6.23
C MET A 449 -12.51 11.40 5.37
N ALA A 450 -13.65 10.93 5.86
CA ALA A 450 -14.50 10.05 5.07
C ALA A 450 -14.96 10.78 3.79
N MET A 451 -14.93 10.07 2.65
CA MET A 451 -15.48 10.54 1.38
C MET A 451 -16.77 9.79 1.12
N GLU A 452 -17.86 10.51 0.90
CA GLU A 452 -19.22 9.97 0.83
C GLU A 452 -19.86 10.47 -0.46
N THR A 453 -20.40 9.57 -1.29
CA THR A 453 -21.07 9.97 -2.56
C THR A 453 -22.18 11.01 -2.34
N LYS A 454 -22.94 10.90 -1.24
CA LYS A 454 -23.99 11.89 -0.89
C LYS A 454 -23.47 13.32 -0.67
N TYR A 455 -22.18 13.47 -0.39
CA TYR A 455 -21.50 14.77 -0.21
C TYR A 455 -20.51 15.08 -1.34
N GLY A 456 -20.66 14.41 -2.50
CA GLY A 456 -19.85 14.67 -3.70
C GLY A 456 -18.71 13.67 -3.93
N GLY A 457 -18.56 12.66 -3.08
CA GLY A 457 -17.52 11.64 -3.21
C GLY A 457 -16.12 12.21 -3.01
N GLY A 458 -15.18 11.78 -3.86
CA GLY A 458 -13.81 12.26 -3.83
C GLY A 458 -13.12 12.17 -5.20
N ALA A 459 -11.97 12.82 -5.28
CA ALA A 459 -11.11 12.78 -6.46
C ALA A 459 -9.67 12.50 -6.06
N ILE A 460 -8.91 11.92 -6.98
CA ILE A 460 -7.46 11.85 -6.88
C ILE A 460 -6.87 12.22 -8.23
N TYR A 461 -5.86 13.10 -8.22
CA TYR A 461 -5.22 13.61 -9.43
C TYR A 461 -3.75 13.95 -9.18
N LYS A 462 -2.92 13.85 -10.21
CA LYS A 462 -1.51 14.26 -10.12
C LYS A 462 -1.39 15.75 -9.87
N SER A 463 -0.51 16.13 -8.96
CA SER A 463 -0.32 17.52 -8.55
C SER A 463 1.12 17.78 -8.15
N SER A 464 1.54 19.03 -8.22
CA SER A 464 2.84 19.48 -7.75
C SER A 464 2.74 20.81 -7.01
N PHE A 465 3.75 21.10 -6.19
CA PHE A 465 3.91 22.38 -5.52
C PHE A 465 5.29 22.96 -5.85
N LEU A 466 5.41 23.58 -7.01
CA LEU A 466 6.66 24.22 -7.42
C LEU A 466 6.90 25.49 -6.58
N GLY A 467 8.12 25.63 -6.04
CA GLY A 467 8.53 26.78 -5.22
C GLY A 467 8.50 26.51 -3.71
N ARG A 468 7.99 25.35 -3.26
CA ARG A 468 8.13 24.91 -1.87
C ARG A 468 9.59 24.62 -1.58
N ILE A 469 10.13 25.25 -0.53
CA ILE A 469 11.53 25.00 -0.12
C ILE A 469 11.59 23.87 0.89
N SER A 470 12.77 23.28 1.08
CA SER A 470 12.93 22.11 1.94
C SER A 470 14.24 22.09 2.73
N HIS A 471 14.31 21.21 3.73
CA HIS A 471 15.53 20.93 4.50
C HIS A 471 16.14 22.17 5.17
N CYS A 472 15.29 23.06 5.65
CA CYS A 472 15.69 24.24 6.42
C CYS A 472 15.50 24.01 7.92
N GLY A 473 16.36 24.60 8.75
CA GLY A 473 16.38 24.31 10.18
C GLY A 473 16.73 25.50 11.07
N ILE A 474 16.06 25.62 12.22
CA ILE A 474 16.45 26.51 13.32
C ILE A 474 16.79 25.67 14.55
N GLU A 475 17.98 25.86 15.11
CA GLU A 475 18.50 24.91 16.11
C GLU A 475 19.27 25.56 17.27
N ASN A 476 19.16 24.94 18.45
CA ASN A 476 20.10 25.11 19.57
C ASN A 476 20.29 26.57 20.03
N MET A 477 19.20 27.30 20.29
CA MET A 477 19.27 28.71 20.69
C MET A 477 18.11 29.15 21.57
N GLN A 478 18.29 30.25 22.28
CA GLN A 478 17.21 30.98 22.91
C GLN A 478 16.79 32.16 22.02
N ILE A 479 15.49 32.38 21.86
CA ILE A 479 14.92 33.50 21.13
C ILE A 479 14.03 34.29 22.07
N VAL A 480 14.24 35.59 22.22
CA VAL A 480 13.56 36.42 23.21
C VAL A 480 13.00 37.67 22.53
N SER A 481 11.72 37.99 22.75
CA SER A 481 11.19 39.31 22.39
C SER A 481 11.51 40.32 23.49
N GLU A 482 12.11 41.46 23.14
CA GLU A 482 12.08 42.64 24.02
C GLU A 482 10.65 43.19 24.05
N PHE A 483 10.21 43.73 25.20
CA PHE A 483 8.88 44.29 25.38
C PHE A 483 8.92 45.37 26.47
N ASP A 484 7.88 46.20 26.56
CA ASP A 484 7.74 47.22 27.59
C ASP A 484 7.25 46.62 28.92
N GLU A 485 8.18 46.38 29.85
CA GLU A 485 7.89 45.85 31.18
C GLU A 485 7.01 46.75 32.07
N THR A 486 6.83 48.02 31.70
CA THR A 486 5.92 48.90 32.44
C THR A 486 4.45 48.59 32.16
N LYS A 487 4.16 47.87 31.06
CA LYS A 487 2.80 47.49 30.67
C LYS A 487 2.38 46.20 31.33
N LYS A 488 1.48 46.32 32.30
CA LYS A 488 0.86 45.21 33.00
C LYS A 488 -0.65 45.35 33.02
N ASP A 489 -1.35 44.22 32.99
CA ASP A 489 -2.79 44.18 33.25
C ASP A 489 -3.12 44.34 34.75
N GLY A 490 -4.41 44.41 35.08
CA GLY A 490 -4.88 44.57 36.46
C GLY A 490 -4.54 43.40 37.40
N SER A 491 -4.07 42.27 36.87
CA SER A 491 -3.58 41.13 37.65
C SER A 491 -2.05 41.09 37.78
N GLY A 492 -1.35 42.05 37.17
CA GLY A 492 0.10 42.19 37.24
C GLY A 492 0.87 41.42 36.15
N TYR A 493 0.18 40.83 35.17
CA TYR A 493 0.84 40.18 34.03
C TYR A 493 1.23 41.19 32.96
N TYR A 494 2.39 40.98 32.34
CA TYR A 494 2.82 41.77 31.21
C TYR A 494 1.87 41.59 30.02
N ASN A 495 1.45 42.70 29.42
CA ASN A 495 0.47 42.72 28.34
C ASN A 495 0.81 43.71 27.22
N ASP A 496 2.09 44.06 27.06
CA ASP A 496 2.54 44.77 25.87
C ASP A 496 2.17 43.99 24.62
N GLU A 497 1.83 44.68 23.54
CA GLU A 497 1.57 44.07 22.23
C GLU A 497 2.43 44.71 21.13
N ASN A 498 3.19 45.77 21.47
CA ASN A 498 4.04 46.52 20.54
C ASN A 498 5.46 45.94 20.45
N HIS A 499 5.56 44.62 20.34
CA HIS A 499 6.82 43.89 20.22
C HIS A 499 6.66 42.71 19.25
N SER A 500 7.61 41.77 19.23
CA SER A 500 7.56 40.65 18.29
C SER A 500 6.51 39.61 18.68
N TRP A 501 5.75 39.14 17.68
CA TRP A 501 4.64 38.22 17.89
C TRP A 501 5.08 36.77 17.80
N THR A 502 5.87 36.40 16.79
CA THR A 502 6.25 35.00 16.57
C THR A 502 7.75 34.85 16.43
N ALA A 503 8.32 33.84 17.09
CA ALA A 503 9.75 33.57 16.98
C ALA A 503 10.12 33.03 15.60
N ILE A 504 9.44 31.96 15.16
CA ILE A 504 9.75 31.25 13.92
C ILE A 504 8.47 30.98 13.14
N ASP A 505 8.43 31.41 11.88
CA ASP A 505 7.39 31.10 10.91
C ASP A 505 7.94 30.19 9.81
N ILE A 506 7.23 29.11 9.53
CA ILE A 506 7.53 28.16 8.47
C ILE A 506 6.32 28.13 7.53
N THR A 507 6.50 28.68 6.33
CA THR A 507 5.46 28.88 5.33
C THR A 507 5.89 28.26 4.01
N LYS A 508 5.06 27.41 3.41
CA LYS A 508 5.35 26.73 2.13
C LYS A 508 6.74 26.07 2.14
N ALA A 509 7.01 25.29 3.18
CA ALA A 509 8.23 24.49 3.27
C ALA A 509 7.92 23.02 3.56
N GLU A 510 8.85 22.14 3.24
CA GLU A 510 8.79 20.72 3.62
C GLU A 510 10.07 20.15 4.20
N HIS A 511 9.94 19.03 4.92
CA HIS A 511 11.08 18.33 5.53
C HIS A 511 12.02 19.28 6.29
N SER A 512 11.43 20.23 7.03
CA SER A 512 12.13 21.30 7.73
C SER A 512 11.85 21.22 9.23
N TRP A 513 12.69 21.84 10.06
CA TRP A 513 12.62 21.61 11.50
C TRP A 513 12.95 22.82 12.38
N ILE A 514 12.46 22.73 13.61
CA ILE A 514 12.89 23.54 14.76
C ILE A 514 13.28 22.55 15.85
N ARG A 515 14.53 22.59 16.33
CA ARG A 515 14.98 21.68 17.41
C ARG A 515 15.78 22.38 18.48
N ASN A 516 15.56 22.02 19.75
CA ASN A 516 16.29 22.59 20.88
C ASN A 516 16.23 24.13 20.91
N VAL A 517 15.04 24.71 20.75
CA VAL A 517 14.81 26.16 20.80
C VAL A 517 13.93 26.53 21.98
N THR A 518 14.35 27.54 22.73
CA THR A 518 13.53 28.16 23.79
C THR A 518 13.10 29.55 23.35
N SER A 519 11.80 29.80 23.21
CA SER A 519 11.25 31.14 23.00
C SER A 519 10.75 31.75 24.31
N ARG A 520 10.90 33.08 24.46
CA ARG A 520 10.36 33.85 25.60
C ARG A 520 9.71 35.15 25.16
N TYR A 521 8.62 35.51 25.85
CA TYR A 521 7.95 36.82 25.80
C TYR A 521 7.31 37.20 24.46
N PHE A 522 7.16 36.28 23.52
CA PHE A 522 6.48 36.54 22.25
C PHE A 522 4.96 36.73 22.46
N ALA A 523 4.34 37.66 21.73
CA ALA A 523 2.91 37.94 21.85
C ALA A 523 2.00 36.86 21.23
N TYR A 524 2.57 36.02 20.37
CA TYR A 524 1.94 34.87 19.76
C TYR A 524 2.60 33.58 20.24
N GLY A 525 3.79 33.20 19.76
CA GLY A 525 4.41 31.96 20.21
C GLY A 525 5.72 31.60 19.54
N LEU A 526 6.13 30.34 19.71
CA LEU A 526 7.39 29.82 19.20
C LEU A 526 7.31 29.51 17.70
N ALA A 527 6.31 28.74 17.30
CA ALA A 527 6.22 28.20 15.94
C ALA A 527 4.85 28.47 15.30
N GLU A 528 4.88 29.08 14.11
CA GLU A 528 3.75 29.11 13.18
C GLU A 528 4.10 28.29 11.92
N ILE A 529 3.42 27.16 11.73
CA ILE A 529 3.57 26.31 10.54
C ILE A 529 2.34 26.51 9.66
N ARG A 530 2.53 27.05 8.45
CA ARG A 530 1.41 27.59 7.66
C ARG A 530 1.46 27.29 6.16
N SER A 531 0.30 27.44 5.52
CA SER A 531 0.11 27.57 4.08
C SER A 531 0.77 26.46 3.24
N LYS A 532 0.18 25.28 3.29
CA LYS A 532 0.60 24.06 2.59
C LYS A 532 2.05 23.69 2.88
N SER A 533 2.50 23.89 4.13
CA SER A 533 3.73 23.28 4.62
C SER A 533 3.50 21.79 4.95
N LEU A 534 4.52 20.97 4.78
CA LEU A 534 4.41 19.50 4.86
C LEU A 534 5.62 18.89 5.61
N PHE A 535 5.44 17.84 6.42
CA PHE A 535 6.58 17.14 7.06
C PHE A 535 7.48 18.04 7.93
N ILE A 536 6.88 18.97 8.68
CA ILE A 536 7.61 19.86 9.59
C ILE A 536 7.74 19.23 10.97
N THR A 537 8.91 19.34 11.60
CA THR A 537 9.13 18.87 12.99
C THR A 537 9.54 20.00 13.92
N VAL A 538 8.83 20.14 15.04
CA VAL A 538 9.23 20.93 16.19
C VAL A 538 9.54 19.97 17.33
N LYS A 539 10.79 19.91 17.77
CA LYS A 539 11.26 18.90 18.74
C LYS A 539 12.09 19.53 19.85
N ASP A 540 11.92 19.07 21.09
CA ASP A 540 12.74 19.48 22.25
C ASP A 540 12.72 21.01 22.49
N CYS A 541 11.57 21.65 22.25
CA CYS A 541 11.41 23.10 22.28
C CYS A 541 10.60 23.59 23.50
N LYS A 542 10.82 24.85 23.90
CA LYS A 542 10.11 25.48 25.02
C LYS A 542 9.52 26.82 24.61
N CYS A 543 8.22 27.03 24.78
CA CYS A 543 7.54 28.30 24.54
C CYS A 543 7.07 28.90 25.87
N LEU A 544 7.83 29.87 26.41
CA LEU A 544 7.69 30.28 27.80
C LEU A 544 7.25 31.74 27.95
N ASP A 545 6.38 31.97 28.91
CA ASP A 545 6.10 33.28 29.50
C ASP A 545 5.71 34.34 28.44
N GLY A 546 4.79 33.99 27.53
CA GLY A 546 4.35 34.91 26.48
C GLY A 546 3.75 36.22 27.05
N VAL A 547 4.02 37.34 26.36
CA VAL A 547 3.59 38.69 26.77
C VAL A 547 2.59 39.20 25.75
N ALA A 548 1.33 39.30 26.14
CA ALA A 548 0.25 39.89 25.35
C ALA A 548 -1.01 40.03 26.21
N LYS A 549 -2.03 40.69 25.68
CA LYS A 549 -3.39 40.55 26.22
C LYS A 549 -3.84 39.09 26.18
N ARG A 550 -4.54 38.65 27.22
CA ARG A 550 -5.11 37.30 27.31
C ARG A 550 -6.43 37.18 26.55
N GLU A 551 -6.44 37.61 25.30
CA GLU A 551 -7.62 37.71 24.43
C GLU A 551 -7.42 36.93 23.12
N GLY A 552 -8.48 36.76 22.32
CA GLY A 552 -8.48 36.02 21.05
C GLY A 552 -7.37 36.46 20.10
N GLY A 553 -6.66 35.52 19.46
CA GLY A 553 -5.61 35.83 18.48
C GLY A 553 -4.20 36.02 19.05
N ARG A 554 -3.95 35.71 20.33
CA ARG A 554 -2.64 35.83 20.99
C ARG A 554 -2.25 34.56 21.74
N LEU A 555 -0.96 34.42 22.03
CA LEU A 555 -0.39 33.39 22.91
C LEU A 555 -0.66 31.95 22.40
N TYR A 556 -0.40 31.72 21.10
CA TYR A 556 -0.51 30.43 20.42
C TYR A 556 0.88 29.79 20.30
N SER A 557 1.21 28.88 21.23
CA SER A 557 2.58 28.39 21.43
C SER A 557 3.12 27.64 20.21
N PHE A 558 2.35 26.67 19.72
CA PHE A 558 2.65 25.90 18.50
C PHE A 558 1.41 25.85 17.61
N LEU A 559 1.42 26.62 16.52
CA LEU A 559 0.34 26.68 15.53
C LEU A 559 0.65 25.84 14.30
N ILE A 560 -0.28 24.98 13.91
CA ILE A 560 -0.33 24.32 12.61
C ILE A 560 -1.59 24.80 11.87
N ALA A 561 -1.45 25.62 10.83
CA ALA A 561 -2.59 26.22 10.12
C ALA A 561 -2.51 26.03 8.59
N ASP A 562 -3.45 25.27 8.02
CA ASP A 562 -3.39 24.86 6.60
C ASP A 562 -2.04 24.17 6.29
N ALA A 563 -1.63 23.21 7.12
CA ALA A 563 -0.42 22.41 6.95
C ALA A 563 -0.72 20.96 7.33
N SER A 564 0.10 20.03 6.84
CA SER A 564 -0.12 18.59 6.96
C SER A 564 1.17 17.85 7.31
N ALA A 565 1.03 16.61 7.78
CA ALA A 565 2.13 15.74 8.18
C ALA A 565 3.10 16.42 9.18
N CYS A 566 2.63 17.31 10.04
CA CYS A 566 3.46 18.04 10.99
C CYS A 566 3.54 17.33 12.35
N LEU A 567 4.71 17.41 12.99
CA LEU A 567 5.02 16.78 14.27
C LEU A 567 5.54 17.82 15.26
N VAL A 568 4.87 17.97 16.40
CA VAL A 568 5.36 18.71 17.56
C VAL A 568 5.59 17.70 18.67
N ARG A 569 6.84 17.53 19.12
CA ARG A 569 7.21 16.48 20.07
C ARG A 569 8.14 16.96 21.17
N ASP A 570 7.94 16.40 22.36
CA ASP A 570 8.85 16.58 23.50
C ASP A 570 9.03 18.07 23.88
N CYS A 571 7.91 18.81 23.91
CA CYS A 571 7.89 20.27 24.08
C CYS A 571 7.29 20.70 25.43
N GLU A 572 7.61 21.92 25.86
CA GLU A 572 7.11 22.52 27.09
C GLU A 572 6.55 23.93 26.84
N THR A 573 5.46 24.31 27.51
CA THR A 573 4.91 25.66 27.49
C THR A 573 4.59 26.20 28.88
N SER A 574 4.70 27.52 29.04
CA SER A 574 4.20 28.24 30.22
C SER A 574 3.43 29.50 29.82
N HIS A 575 2.34 29.78 30.54
CA HIS A 575 1.54 31.01 30.38
C HIS A 575 0.96 31.25 28.97
N GLY A 576 0.88 30.21 28.12
CA GLY A 576 0.17 30.24 26.84
C GLY A 576 -1.35 30.30 26.99
N ARG A 577 -2.06 30.64 25.92
CA ARG A 577 -3.53 30.48 25.84
C ARG A 577 -3.87 29.17 25.16
N HIS A 578 -3.53 29.04 23.89
CA HIS A 578 -3.76 27.83 23.12
C HIS A 578 -2.37 27.25 22.80
N ASP A 579 -2.04 26.10 23.38
CA ASP A 579 -0.65 25.62 23.33
C ASP A 579 -0.40 24.64 22.16
N CYS A 580 -1.33 23.72 21.93
CA CYS A 580 -1.30 22.76 20.82
C CYS A 580 -2.39 23.14 19.80
N VAL A 581 -2.08 24.08 18.91
CA VAL A 581 -3.09 24.82 18.13
C VAL A 581 -3.18 24.32 16.71
N THR A 582 -4.40 24.03 16.27
CA THR A 582 -4.70 23.86 14.85
C THR A 582 -5.53 25.02 14.30
N GLY A 583 -5.07 25.59 13.20
CA GLY A 583 -5.76 26.65 12.47
C GLY A 583 -6.91 26.14 11.60
N SER A 584 -7.51 27.08 10.86
CA SER A 584 -8.66 26.84 9.99
C SER A 584 -8.30 25.88 8.85
N LYS A 585 -9.19 24.92 8.54
CA LYS A 585 -9.14 24.05 7.36
C LYS A 585 -7.86 23.21 7.21
N GLY A 586 -7.19 22.91 8.33
CA GLY A 586 -6.00 22.05 8.28
C GLY A 586 -6.36 20.60 7.98
N VAL A 587 -5.51 19.95 7.18
CA VAL A 587 -5.66 18.56 6.76
C VAL A 587 -4.53 17.73 7.37
N GLY A 588 -4.86 16.70 8.13
CA GLY A 588 -3.88 15.84 8.79
C GLY A 588 -3.19 14.82 7.85
N PRO A 589 -2.35 13.93 8.42
CA PRO A 589 -2.19 13.77 9.87
C PRO A 589 -1.35 14.89 10.46
N ASN A 590 -1.71 15.38 11.65
CA ASN A 590 -0.84 16.26 12.45
C ASN A 590 -0.75 15.68 13.86
N VAL A 591 0.41 15.81 14.51
CA VAL A 591 0.67 15.14 15.79
C VAL A 591 1.30 16.11 16.79
N PHE A 592 0.73 16.14 17.98
CA PHE A 592 1.35 16.68 19.19
C PHE A 592 1.61 15.51 20.14
N VAL A 593 2.88 15.26 20.49
CA VAL A 593 3.27 14.16 21.38
C VAL A 593 4.16 14.64 22.52
N ASN A 594 3.91 14.18 23.74
CA ASN A 594 4.70 14.53 24.93
C ASN A 594 4.84 16.06 25.14
N VAL A 595 3.73 16.80 25.08
CA VAL A 595 3.73 18.25 25.34
C VAL A 595 3.29 18.53 26.77
N LYS A 596 4.14 19.22 27.53
CA LYS A 596 3.85 19.69 28.88
C LYS A 596 3.38 21.14 28.87
N ILE A 597 2.21 21.40 29.43
CA ILE A 597 1.58 22.73 29.44
C ILE A 597 1.36 23.17 30.89
N ARG A 598 1.90 24.33 31.28
CA ARG A 598 1.77 24.88 32.64
C ARG A 598 1.26 26.30 32.67
N ASN A 599 0.53 26.63 33.73
CA ASN A 599 -0.15 27.91 33.90
C ASN A 599 -0.97 28.28 32.67
N SER A 600 -1.75 27.34 32.12
CA SER A 600 -2.52 27.58 30.89
C SER A 600 -3.67 28.57 31.10
N HIS A 601 -3.92 29.41 30.09
CA HIS A 601 -4.95 30.47 30.13
C HIS A 601 -6.13 30.21 29.18
N ALA A 602 -6.10 29.13 28.40
CA ALA A 602 -7.25 28.63 27.64
C ALA A 602 -7.10 27.12 27.37
N ASP A 603 -7.95 26.56 26.52
CA ASP A 603 -7.88 25.14 26.18
C ASP A 603 -6.76 24.81 25.19
N ALA A 604 -6.11 23.65 25.38
CA ALA A 604 -5.40 22.96 24.30
C ALA A 604 -6.40 22.15 23.46
N GLY A 605 -6.04 21.85 22.21
CA GLY A 605 -6.94 21.18 21.28
C GLY A 605 -7.19 22.01 20.02
N PRO A 606 -8.07 21.52 19.13
CA PRO A 606 -8.31 22.20 17.88
C PRO A 606 -8.97 23.55 18.12
N HIS A 607 -8.41 24.60 17.53
CA HIS A 607 -8.77 25.97 17.87
C HIS A 607 -9.77 26.61 16.90
N GLN A 608 -9.51 26.51 15.59
CA GLN A 608 -10.37 27.08 14.54
C GLN A 608 -11.14 26.01 13.74
N ARG A 609 -12.02 26.47 12.83
CA ARG A 609 -12.92 25.65 12.02
C ARG A 609 -12.26 24.60 11.14
N TRP A 610 -12.82 23.40 11.28
CA TRP A 610 -12.63 22.15 10.58
C TRP A 610 -11.18 21.73 10.33
N ASN A 611 -10.42 21.51 11.40
CA ASN A 611 -9.19 20.74 11.31
C ASN A 611 -9.47 19.23 11.34
N VAL A 612 -8.82 18.46 10.48
CA VAL A 612 -9.09 17.03 10.32
C VAL A 612 -7.88 16.18 10.66
N GLY A 613 -8.05 15.14 11.47
CA GLY A 613 -7.03 14.10 11.65
C GLY A 613 -5.83 14.56 12.47
N THR A 614 -6.05 14.97 13.71
CA THR A 614 -4.97 15.36 14.63
C THR A 614 -4.92 14.42 15.83
N LEU A 615 -3.71 13.94 16.13
CA LEU A 615 -3.41 13.16 17.31
C LEU A 615 -2.79 14.07 18.38
N TYR A 616 -3.39 14.05 19.56
CA TYR A 616 -2.85 14.58 20.79
C TYR A 616 -2.47 13.38 21.66
N ASP A 617 -1.18 13.14 21.83
CA ASP A 617 -0.65 11.94 22.46
C ASP A 617 0.17 12.32 23.69
N ASN A 618 -0.23 11.82 24.86
CA ASN A 618 0.46 12.10 26.12
C ASN A 618 0.66 13.61 26.39
N ILE A 619 -0.38 14.41 26.13
CA ILE A 619 -0.41 15.82 26.54
C ILE A 619 -0.60 15.89 28.05
N ASP A 620 0.25 16.64 28.76
CA ASP A 620 0.17 16.85 30.21
C ASP A 620 -0.09 18.35 30.48
N SER A 621 -1.35 18.70 30.73
CA SER A 621 -1.81 20.08 30.92
C SER A 621 -2.45 20.29 32.29
N ASP A 622 -2.15 21.43 32.92
CA ASP A 622 -2.93 21.93 34.07
C ASP A 622 -4.18 22.74 33.65
N GLY A 623 -4.34 22.99 32.36
CA GLY A 623 -5.51 23.57 31.72
C GLY A 623 -6.48 22.54 31.17
N ASP A 624 -7.36 22.98 30.26
CA ASP A 624 -8.37 22.13 29.64
C ASP A 624 -7.89 21.59 28.27
N ILE A 625 -8.47 20.47 27.82
CA ILE A 625 -8.38 20.03 26.42
C ILE A 625 -9.79 19.95 25.83
N LEU A 626 -10.12 20.76 24.83
CA LEU A 626 -11.49 20.89 24.31
C LEU A 626 -11.57 20.64 22.79
N VAL A 627 -12.04 19.45 22.42
CA VAL A 627 -12.50 19.12 21.06
C VAL A 627 -14.01 19.35 21.01
N GLN A 628 -14.45 20.47 20.43
CA GLN A 628 -15.85 20.90 20.49
C GLN A 628 -16.31 21.72 19.28
N ASP A 629 -17.63 21.84 19.14
CA ASP A 629 -18.24 22.93 18.38
C ASP A 629 -18.14 24.23 19.20
N ARG A 630 -17.40 25.20 18.67
CA ARG A 630 -17.19 26.53 19.24
C ARG A 630 -18.27 27.53 18.81
N GLY A 631 -19.25 27.11 18.03
CA GLY A 631 -20.41 27.92 17.63
C GLY A 631 -20.00 29.24 16.98
N ASN A 632 -20.56 30.34 17.51
CA ASN A 632 -20.31 31.69 17.01
C ASN A 632 -19.02 32.33 17.56
N TRP A 633 -18.17 31.59 18.27
CA TRP A 633 -16.88 32.15 18.70
C TRP A 633 -16.02 32.58 17.51
N GLY A 634 -15.18 33.59 17.76
CA GLY A 634 -14.38 34.23 16.72
C GLY A 634 -15.29 34.79 15.64
N THR A 635 -15.12 34.33 14.40
CA THR A 635 -15.93 34.77 13.24
C THR A 635 -16.88 33.67 12.76
N GLY A 636 -17.33 32.78 13.65
CA GLY A 636 -18.08 31.57 13.29
C GLY A 636 -17.18 30.34 13.22
N HIS A 637 -16.51 30.02 14.33
CA HIS A 637 -15.57 28.90 14.41
C HIS A 637 -16.24 27.53 14.28
N GLY A 638 -17.52 27.37 14.63
CA GLY A 638 -18.24 26.12 14.46
C GLY A 638 -17.48 24.89 15.00
N TRP A 639 -17.62 23.75 14.33
CA TRP A 639 -16.83 22.54 14.61
C TRP A 639 -15.33 22.80 14.44
N ALA A 640 -14.58 22.77 15.55
CA ALA A 640 -13.14 23.03 15.51
C ALA A 640 -12.35 21.84 14.93
N GLY A 641 -12.75 20.62 15.27
CA GLY A 641 -12.01 19.42 14.90
C GLY A 641 -12.89 18.24 14.50
N ALA A 642 -12.39 17.46 13.55
CA ALA A 642 -12.96 16.21 13.07
C ALA A 642 -11.89 15.11 13.05
N ASN A 643 -12.26 13.89 13.42
CA ASN A 643 -11.32 12.76 13.53
C ASN A 643 -10.11 13.12 14.40
N GLN A 644 -10.40 13.71 15.56
CA GLN A 644 -9.41 14.09 16.58
C GLN A 644 -9.26 12.95 17.58
N TYR A 645 -8.02 12.67 17.98
CA TYR A 645 -7.71 11.58 18.90
C TYR A 645 -6.92 12.12 20.09
N LEU A 646 -7.50 12.04 21.29
CA LEU A 646 -6.78 12.26 22.55
C LEU A 646 -6.35 10.90 23.10
N TRP A 647 -5.05 10.65 23.17
CA TRP A 647 -4.48 9.39 23.65
C TRP A 647 -3.67 9.61 24.92
N ASN A 648 -4.10 9.00 26.03
CA ASN A 648 -3.44 9.10 27.34
C ASN A 648 -3.18 10.54 27.83
N CYS A 649 -3.93 11.54 27.35
CA CYS A 649 -3.78 12.92 27.77
C CYS A 649 -4.23 13.13 29.23
N THR A 650 -3.58 14.04 29.93
CA THR A 650 -3.95 14.53 31.25
C THR A 650 -4.30 16.01 31.17
N ALA A 651 -5.49 16.38 31.67
CA ALA A 651 -5.97 17.75 31.68
C ALA A 651 -6.93 17.99 32.85
N LYS A 652 -7.15 19.25 33.23
CA LYS A 652 -8.14 19.65 34.24
C LYS A 652 -9.56 19.25 33.82
N ARG A 653 -9.98 19.71 32.64
CA ARG A 653 -11.24 19.29 32.00
C ARG A 653 -10.98 18.80 30.59
N ILE A 654 -11.75 17.81 30.17
CA ILE A 654 -11.71 17.27 28.80
C ILE A 654 -13.11 17.33 28.21
N CYS A 655 -13.24 17.95 27.05
CA CYS A 655 -14.44 17.91 26.22
C CYS A 655 -14.11 17.22 24.91
N VAL A 656 -14.90 16.21 24.54
CA VAL A 656 -14.88 15.61 23.21
C VAL A 656 -16.31 15.49 22.72
N GLN A 657 -16.63 16.28 21.69
CA GLN A 657 -17.89 16.24 20.94
C GLN A 657 -17.60 15.76 19.52
N SER A 658 -18.56 15.08 18.90
CA SER A 658 -18.47 14.66 17.50
C SER A 658 -19.40 15.50 16.63
N PRO A 659 -18.97 15.87 15.41
CA PRO A 659 -19.86 16.42 14.39
C PRO A 659 -21.06 15.51 14.12
N TRP A 660 -22.20 16.07 13.71
CA TRP A 660 -23.40 15.27 13.43
C TRP A 660 -23.22 14.27 12.28
N VAL A 661 -22.30 14.54 11.36
CA VAL A 661 -22.02 13.71 10.19
C VAL A 661 -20.52 13.64 9.90
N SER A 662 -20.13 12.59 9.17
CA SER A 662 -18.83 12.41 8.50
C SER A 662 -17.58 12.23 9.38
N ALA A 663 -17.65 12.44 10.69
CA ALA A 663 -16.49 12.29 11.57
C ALA A 663 -16.88 11.95 13.01
N LYS A 664 -15.97 11.27 13.71
CA LYS A 664 -16.04 11.04 15.16
C LYS A 664 -14.78 11.56 15.82
N ASN A 665 -14.89 12.06 17.04
CA ASN A 665 -13.75 12.47 17.86
C ASN A 665 -13.64 11.54 19.07
N TYR A 666 -12.42 11.27 19.51
CA TYR A 666 -12.11 10.21 20.47
C TYR A 666 -11.30 10.73 21.66
N SER A 667 -11.66 10.25 22.86
CA SER A 667 -10.81 10.30 24.05
C SER A 667 -10.53 8.88 24.52
N ILE A 668 -9.25 8.51 24.52
CA ILE A 668 -8.80 7.15 24.80
C ILE A 668 -7.77 7.22 25.93
N GLY A 669 -8.08 6.56 27.05
CA GLY A 669 -7.22 6.51 28.23
C GLY A 669 -6.91 7.86 28.90
N SER A 670 -7.63 8.92 28.54
CA SER A 670 -7.33 10.27 29.02
C SER A 670 -7.89 10.51 30.43
N LYS A 671 -7.19 11.35 31.20
CA LYS A 671 -7.47 11.69 32.60
C LYS A 671 -7.85 13.16 32.73
N GLY A 672 -9.05 13.42 33.20
CA GLY A 672 -9.56 14.77 33.43
C GLY A 672 -11.06 14.77 33.68
N THR A 673 -11.58 15.88 34.18
CA THR A 673 -13.02 16.00 34.43
C THR A 673 -13.76 16.10 33.09
N LYS A 674 -14.65 15.16 32.80
CA LYS A 674 -15.49 15.21 31.59
C LYS A 674 -16.34 16.47 31.58
N SER A 675 -16.31 17.20 30.47
CA SER A 675 -17.06 18.43 30.25
C SER A 675 -17.96 18.29 29.02
N SER A 676 -19.13 18.93 29.05
CA SER A 676 -20.03 19.07 27.90
C SER A 676 -19.59 20.14 26.89
N GLY A 677 -18.47 20.82 27.15
CA GLY A 677 -17.97 21.93 26.32
C GLY A 677 -18.47 23.29 26.81
N THR A 678 -17.94 24.36 26.21
CA THR A 678 -18.10 25.72 26.73
C THR A 678 -19.49 26.31 26.52
N HIS A 679 -20.20 25.88 25.47
CA HIS A 679 -21.53 26.41 25.18
C HIS A 679 -22.66 25.72 25.98
N ASN A 680 -22.38 24.66 26.75
CA ASN A 680 -23.41 23.83 27.40
C ASN A 680 -24.57 23.45 26.44
N ASN A 681 -24.27 23.38 25.14
CA ASN A 681 -25.23 23.06 24.09
C ASN A 681 -25.53 21.57 24.15
N ALA A 682 -26.62 21.21 24.83
CA ALA A 682 -27.03 19.82 25.06
C ALA A 682 -27.37 19.06 23.76
N ASP A 683 -27.44 19.73 22.62
CA ASP A 683 -27.75 19.14 21.30
C ASP A 683 -26.50 18.67 20.52
N ARG A 684 -25.29 18.95 21.03
CA ARG A 684 -24.04 18.47 20.42
C ARG A 684 -23.80 17.01 20.78
N PRO A 685 -23.60 16.11 19.79
CA PRO A 685 -23.29 14.73 20.07
C PRO A 685 -22.00 14.60 20.89
N ASN A 686 -22.01 13.70 21.87
CA ASN A 686 -20.77 13.32 22.55
C ASN A 686 -19.82 12.63 21.56
N GLY A 687 -18.52 12.80 21.79
CA GLY A 687 -17.49 11.96 21.20
C GLY A 687 -17.44 10.58 21.82
N GLU A 688 -16.54 9.75 21.28
CA GLU A 688 -16.28 8.40 21.77
C GLU A 688 -15.29 8.44 22.94
N TRP A 689 -15.58 7.70 24.01
CA TRP A 689 -14.77 7.65 25.22
C TRP A 689 -14.41 6.20 25.54
N ILE A 690 -13.12 5.89 25.56
CA ILE A 690 -12.61 4.54 25.81
C ILE A 690 -11.64 4.61 26.98
N GLU A 691 -11.85 3.72 27.97
CA GLU A 691 -11.01 3.61 29.17
C GLU A 691 -10.76 4.94 29.89
N GLN A 692 -11.78 5.81 29.98
CA GLN A 692 -11.66 7.12 30.63
C GLN A 692 -11.08 7.01 32.05
N GLY A 693 -10.10 7.86 32.36
CA GLY A 693 -9.46 7.91 33.67
C GLY A 693 -8.39 6.85 33.91
N LYS A 694 -8.17 5.92 32.97
CA LYS A 694 -7.16 4.87 33.05
C LYS A 694 -6.13 5.03 31.93
N THR A 695 -4.86 4.85 32.24
CA THR A 695 -3.84 4.79 31.18
C THR A 695 -4.02 3.52 30.36
N VAL A 696 -4.05 3.65 29.03
CA VAL A 696 -4.06 2.53 28.08
C VAL A 696 -2.64 2.21 27.59
N SER A 697 -2.46 1.01 27.05
CA SER A 697 -1.26 0.60 26.32
C SER A 697 -1.54 0.65 24.81
N PRO A 698 -0.61 1.12 23.96
CA PRO A 698 0.70 1.69 24.31
C PRO A 698 0.60 3.04 25.05
N VAL A 699 1.66 3.43 25.77
CA VAL A 699 1.71 4.72 26.48
C VAL A 699 1.61 5.88 25.49
N SER A 700 2.39 5.84 24.41
CA SER A 700 2.25 6.71 23.26
C SER A 700 1.79 5.90 22.06
N LEU A 701 0.70 6.34 21.43
CA LEU A 701 0.21 5.76 20.19
C LEU A 701 1.17 6.05 19.03
N PHE A 702 1.63 7.30 18.91
CA PHE A 702 2.53 7.73 17.84
C PHE A 702 3.81 6.90 17.82
N GLU A 703 4.49 6.75 18.96
CA GLU A 703 5.75 6.01 19.04
C GLU A 703 5.54 4.51 18.73
N ALA A 704 4.46 3.91 19.23
CA ALA A 704 4.16 2.51 18.93
C ALA A 704 3.82 2.28 17.44
N GLN A 705 3.09 3.20 16.82
CA GLN A 705 2.80 3.16 15.38
C GLN A 705 4.09 3.31 14.56
N LEU A 706 4.97 4.25 14.95
CA LEU A 706 6.26 4.45 14.30
C LEU A 706 7.14 3.19 14.39
N ASP A 707 7.27 2.61 15.58
CA ASP A 707 8.01 1.37 15.80
C ASP A 707 7.48 0.23 14.95
N LEU A 708 6.16 0.04 14.93
CA LEU A 708 5.51 -1.00 14.15
C LEU A 708 5.74 -0.77 12.65
N ARG A 709 5.62 0.47 12.19
CA ARG A 709 5.82 0.84 10.79
C ARG A 709 7.25 0.55 10.32
N ILE A 710 8.25 0.96 11.11
CA ILE A 710 9.67 0.71 10.83
C ILE A 710 9.95 -0.79 10.78
N LYS A 711 9.45 -1.57 11.76
CA LYS A 711 9.60 -3.05 11.79
C LYS A 711 9.01 -3.73 10.56
N ASN A 712 7.93 -3.17 10.01
CA ASN A 712 7.26 -3.71 8.83
C ASN A 712 7.78 -3.11 7.51
N GLY A 713 8.83 -2.29 7.53
CA GLY A 713 9.50 -1.78 6.33
C GLY A 713 8.64 -0.82 5.48
N ARG A 714 7.58 -0.23 6.03
CA ARG A 714 6.72 0.73 5.33
C ARG A 714 7.34 2.14 5.36
N LEU A 715 8.38 2.29 4.55
CA LEU A 715 9.24 3.46 4.46
C LEU A 715 9.17 4.05 3.04
N TYR A 716 8.86 5.35 2.93
CA TYR A 716 8.57 6.04 1.67
C TYR A 716 9.51 7.21 1.38
N HIS A 717 10.30 7.65 2.36
CA HIS A 717 11.23 8.79 2.23
C HIS A 717 12.70 8.36 2.15
N LEU A 718 13.03 7.10 2.47
CA LEU A 718 14.40 6.55 2.40
C LEU A 718 14.92 6.30 0.97
N GLN A 719 14.03 6.22 -0.03
CA GLN A 719 14.41 5.98 -1.41
C GLN A 719 14.86 7.29 -2.08
N GLY A 720 16.13 7.65 -1.93
CA GLY A 720 16.69 8.81 -2.63
C GLY A 720 17.90 9.50 -1.97
N ASN A 721 18.64 8.80 -1.10
CA ASN A 721 19.93 9.28 -0.59
C ASN A 721 21.08 8.87 -1.51
#